data_AF-A0A0A2BFX4-F1
#
_entry.id   AF-A0A0A2BFX4-F1
#
_cell.length_a   1.000
_cell.length_b   1.000
_cell.length_c   1.000
_cell.angle_alpha   90.00
_cell.angle_beta   90.00
_cell.angle_gamma   90.00
#
_symmetry.space_group_name_H-M   'P 1'
#
loop_
_entity.id
_entity.type
_entity.pdbx_description
1 polymer ?
#
loop_
_entity_poly.entity_id
_entity_poly.type
_entity_poly.pdbx_seq_one_letter_code
_entity_poly.pdbx_strand_id
1 'polypeptide(L)'
;MTYKRLIPILLIKDGLLVRSQLFQYHQAIGDPIPTVKRLSDWNADEIVILNIGLSSVLDSRREDKWHNIGKSDFTGLVRLTSTFCFAPLSVGGGIRKIEDFNDLFEAGADKCIVNTALFENPEVIKEAVSKFGSQAVVASIDIGTDNSNNTSIFYKNGTQNTGLNIDQGIEYVSKLGVGEILISSIDRDGSGNGYDPRIISQIPQGLSVPLIINSGPGRYEHFSKALETNKFKGLAASNIFYFTELSYPNIKRNLIRDDHKLRNVNLDCSFIKREPNYEHATRIKLLKKANHGSFVDHKKYDGQLRLDVKYCSRCLYPSLSATPMQFDNKGLCMGCRVSDAKRSLTKQDYATRKLQLLDIVKNCKTDSEYDCIVSVSGGKDSYYQTYYVIKELGLKPLLVTYNGNNYSKVGWRNLLRMRECFNCDHLIFSPSISILKKLNKLAFVVMGDMNWHGHMGIFTTAPRIAIQQKIPLIFWGEHGYADLCGQFSMQDFPEMNYRERTEHAGRGFDWNFFVGLDGISIQDMNPWKYPSDKEIFDINLRQIYLGHYIEWDSNKHLELMIKEFGFEVSDEPFERTYRTGSNLDDIHENGVHDYLKYIKFGYGRCTDHVSKDIRSSVMTRKEGIKLVNQMDPIKPKDIKRWLEYVSMKETDFDRIADHFRDPRVWEWSQEEGWKKTMLNN
;
A
#
# COMPACT_ATOMS: atom_id res chain seq x y z
N MET A 1 26.67 2.84 -28.38
CA MET A 1 26.58 2.71 -26.90
C MET A 1 25.13 2.41 -26.55
N THR A 2 24.87 1.43 -25.69
CA THR A 2 23.51 0.97 -25.33
C THR A 2 23.00 1.64 -24.05
N TYR A 3 21.72 2.03 -24.02
CA TYR A 3 21.05 2.56 -22.84
C TYR A 3 21.03 1.54 -21.70
N LYS A 4 21.12 2.03 -20.45
CA LYS A 4 20.93 1.21 -19.24
C LYS A 4 19.43 1.11 -18.94
N ARG A 5 18.99 -0.05 -18.41
CA ARG A 5 17.58 -0.30 -18.05
C ARG A 5 17.36 -0.08 -16.55
N LEU A 6 16.27 0.58 -16.19
CA LEU A 6 15.73 0.58 -14.82
C LEU A 6 14.54 -0.38 -14.76
N ILE A 7 14.61 -1.38 -13.90
CA ILE A 7 13.74 -2.57 -13.90
C ILE A 7 12.98 -2.70 -12.56
N PRO A 8 11.70 -2.34 -12.50
CA PRO A 8 10.83 -2.68 -11.36
C PRO A 8 10.58 -4.18 -11.24
N ILE A 9 10.82 -4.73 -10.05
CA ILE A 9 10.49 -6.11 -9.68
C ILE A 9 9.27 -6.12 -8.75
N LEU A 10 8.21 -6.79 -9.20
CA LEU A 10 7.01 -7.08 -8.42
C LEU A 10 7.13 -8.47 -7.81
N LEU A 11 7.07 -8.52 -6.48
CA LEU A 11 7.02 -9.78 -5.75
C LEU A 11 5.56 -10.12 -5.47
N ILE A 12 5.12 -11.29 -5.92
CA ILE A 12 3.75 -11.75 -5.79
C ILE A 12 3.71 -12.92 -4.81
N LYS A 13 2.87 -12.79 -3.78
CA LYS A 13 2.58 -13.86 -2.82
C LYS A 13 1.08 -14.01 -2.69
N ASP A 14 0.58 -15.21 -2.96
CA ASP A 14 -0.85 -15.54 -2.87
C ASP A 14 -1.74 -14.59 -3.70
N GLY A 15 -1.22 -14.09 -4.83
CA GLY A 15 -1.93 -13.17 -5.73
C GLY A 15 -1.86 -11.68 -5.35
N LEU A 16 -1.10 -11.34 -4.32
CA LEU A 16 -0.96 -9.98 -3.82
C LEU A 16 0.45 -9.47 -4.05
N LEU A 17 0.57 -8.18 -4.36
CA LEU A 17 1.85 -7.50 -4.38
C LEU A 17 2.37 -7.40 -2.95
N VAL A 18 3.60 -7.85 -2.72
CA VAL A 18 4.25 -7.80 -1.41
C VAL A 18 5.56 -7.03 -1.45
N ARG A 19 5.87 -6.33 -0.34
CA ARG A 19 7.25 -5.94 -0.03
C ARG A 19 7.99 -7.12 0.57
N SER A 20 9.30 -7.19 0.35
CA SER A 20 10.19 -8.16 0.99
C SER A 20 11.18 -7.48 1.93
N GLN A 21 11.65 -8.21 2.93
CA GLN A 21 12.79 -7.85 3.77
C GLN A 21 13.54 -9.12 4.19
N LEU A 22 14.83 -9.16 3.89
CA LEU A 22 15.76 -10.27 4.17
C LEU A 22 15.26 -11.65 3.68
N PHE A 23 14.47 -11.70 2.60
CA PHE A 23 13.79 -12.92 2.10
C PHE A 23 12.90 -13.62 3.14
N GLN A 24 12.60 -12.97 4.26
CA GLN A 24 11.91 -13.57 5.39
C GLN A 24 10.54 -12.96 5.59
N TYR A 25 10.46 -11.62 5.56
CA TYR A 25 9.23 -10.90 5.86
C TYR A 25 8.59 -10.38 4.58
N HIS A 26 7.37 -10.85 4.32
CA HIS A 26 6.63 -10.50 3.12
C HIS A 26 5.29 -9.88 3.51
N GLN A 27 5.12 -8.59 3.25
CA GLN A 27 3.91 -7.86 3.63
C GLN A 27 3.15 -7.41 2.40
N ALA A 28 1.84 -7.64 2.40
CA ALA A 28 1.02 -7.23 1.27
C ALA A 28 0.80 -5.71 1.24
N ILE A 29 1.12 -5.12 0.09
CA ILE A 29 1.13 -3.67 -0.14
C ILE A 29 0.16 -3.22 -1.23
N GLY A 30 -0.47 -4.15 -1.96
CA GLY A 30 -1.49 -3.79 -2.94
C GLY A 30 -1.81 -4.87 -3.96
N ASP A 31 -2.44 -4.43 -5.05
CA ASP A 31 -2.77 -5.25 -6.20
C ASP A 31 -1.70 -5.14 -7.31
N PRO A 32 -1.24 -6.27 -7.88
CA PRO A 32 -0.29 -6.23 -8.98
C PRO A 32 -0.84 -5.62 -10.27
N ILE A 33 -2.14 -5.76 -10.56
CA ILE A 33 -2.73 -5.35 -11.85
C ILE A 33 -2.64 -3.83 -12.08
N PRO A 34 -3.13 -2.95 -11.19
CA PRO A 34 -2.96 -1.51 -11.34
C PRO A 34 -1.49 -1.09 -11.31
N THR A 35 -0.64 -1.83 -10.60
CA THR A 35 0.79 -1.52 -10.48
C THR A 35 1.52 -1.75 -11.79
N VAL A 36 1.34 -2.91 -12.44
CA VAL A 36 1.94 -3.17 -13.76
C VAL A 36 1.43 -2.19 -14.80
N LYS A 37 0.12 -1.91 -14.79
CA LYS A 37 -0.46 -0.91 -15.69
C LYS A 37 0.23 0.43 -15.56
N ARG A 38 0.39 0.96 -14.34
CA ARG A 38 1.09 2.23 -14.08
C ARG A 38 2.54 2.22 -14.54
N LEU A 39 3.29 1.15 -14.26
CA LEU A 39 4.69 1.05 -14.69
C LEU A 39 4.81 1.00 -16.21
N SER A 40 3.92 0.28 -16.89
CA SER A 40 3.83 0.25 -18.36
C SER A 40 3.50 1.64 -18.91
N ASP A 41 2.51 2.31 -18.33
CA ASP A 41 2.09 3.66 -18.70
C ASP A 41 3.25 4.68 -18.51
N TRP A 42 4.07 4.54 -17.46
CA TRP A 42 5.28 5.35 -17.26
C TRP A 42 6.46 4.99 -18.16
N ASN A 43 6.25 4.08 -19.11
CA ASN A 43 7.27 3.62 -20.03
C ASN A 43 8.44 2.99 -19.25
N ALA A 44 8.14 2.00 -18.41
CA ALA A 44 9.16 1.17 -17.77
C ALA A 44 9.99 0.43 -18.83
N ASP A 45 11.31 0.31 -18.61
CA ASP A 45 12.23 -0.32 -19.57
C ASP A 45 12.02 -1.84 -19.68
N GLU A 46 11.61 -2.46 -18.58
CA GLU A 46 11.27 -3.87 -18.43
C GLU A 46 10.53 -4.00 -17.10
N ILE A 47 9.58 -4.93 -16.99
CA ILE A 47 8.87 -5.23 -15.75
C ILE A 47 9.11 -6.69 -15.40
N VAL A 48 9.51 -6.95 -14.16
CA VAL A 48 9.72 -8.31 -13.64
C VAL A 48 8.61 -8.67 -12.67
N ILE A 49 8.03 -9.87 -12.80
CA ILE A 49 7.06 -10.43 -11.86
C ILE A 49 7.61 -11.76 -11.32
N LEU A 50 7.85 -11.83 -10.01
CA LEU A 50 8.32 -13.04 -9.33
C LEU A 50 7.23 -13.59 -8.41
N ASN A 51 6.78 -14.81 -8.69
CA ASN A 51 5.96 -15.57 -7.75
C ASN A 51 6.84 -16.13 -6.62
N ILE A 52 6.63 -15.62 -5.42
CA ILE A 52 7.28 -16.12 -4.21
C ILE A 52 6.33 -16.92 -3.31
N GLY A 53 5.06 -17.03 -3.73
CA GLY A 53 4.06 -17.86 -3.06
C GLY A 53 4.32 -19.34 -3.26
N LEU A 54 3.97 -20.14 -2.26
CA LEU A 54 3.95 -21.61 -2.37
C LEU A 54 2.57 -22.14 -2.78
N SER A 55 1.53 -21.32 -2.63
CA SER A 55 0.17 -21.65 -3.05
C SER A 55 0.05 -21.64 -4.56
N SER A 56 -0.62 -22.64 -5.12
CA SER A 56 -1.06 -22.65 -6.52
C SER A 56 -2.30 -21.78 -6.77
N VAL A 57 -3.00 -21.38 -5.70
CA VAL A 57 -4.22 -20.57 -5.74
C VAL A 57 -3.94 -19.15 -5.25
N LEU A 58 -4.50 -18.17 -5.95
CA LEU A 58 -4.46 -16.76 -5.57
C LEU A 58 -5.62 -16.41 -4.63
N ASP A 59 -5.33 -15.81 -3.47
CA ASP A 59 -6.34 -15.23 -2.57
C ASP A 59 -6.24 -13.70 -2.66
N SER A 60 -7.12 -13.11 -3.47
CA SER A 60 -7.22 -11.65 -3.63
C SER A 60 -7.67 -10.93 -2.35
N ARG A 61 -8.10 -11.69 -1.32
CA ARG A 61 -8.74 -11.26 -0.06
C ARG A 61 -10.00 -10.43 -0.22
N ARG A 62 -10.47 -10.26 -1.46
CA ARG A 62 -11.57 -9.38 -1.85
C ARG A 62 -12.28 -9.91 -3.08
N GLU A 63 -13.59 -10.12 -2.95
CA GLU A 63 -14.47 -10.57 -4.02
C GLU A 63 -15.07 -9.42 -4.86
N ASP A 64 -15.00 -8.19 -4.34
CA ASP A 64 -15.54 -6.98 -4.95
C ASP A 64 -14.53 -6.29 -5.89
N LYS A 65 -13.40 -6.94 -6.19
CA LYS A 65 -12.47 -6.45 -7.21
C LYS A 65 -13.16 -6.46 -8.57
N TRP A 66 -13.01 -5.37 -9.31
CA TRP A 66 -13.64 -5.16 -10.61
C TRP A 66 -12.92 -5.86 -11.76
N HIS A 67 -11.73 -6.44 -11.53
CA HIS A 67 -11.00 -7.26 -12.50
C HIS A 67 -11.09 -8.74 -12.13
N ASN A 68 -11.53 -9.57 -13.08
CA ASN A 68 -11.61 -11.02 -12.93
C ASN A 68 -10.31 -11.65 -13.44
N ILE A 69 -9.58 -12.37 -12.58
CA ILE A 69 -8.31 -13.03 -12.95
C ILE A 69 -8.58 -14.30 -13.80
N GLY A 70 -9.83 -14.74 -13.94
CA GLY A 70 -10.18 -15.91 -14.74
C GLY A 70 -9.78 -17.20 -14.01
N LYS A 71 -8.69 -17.85 -14.46
CA LYS A 71 -8.06 -18.92 -13.67
C LYS A 71 -7.34 -18.30 -12.48
N SER A 72 -7.72 -18.67 -11.26
CA SER A 72 -7.15 -18.15 -10.01
C SER A 72 -5.75 -18.72 -9.71
N ASP A 73 -4.87 -18.76 -10.71
CA ASP A 73 -3.47 -19.20 -10.61
C ASP A 73 -2.52 -18.10 -11.14
N PHE A 74 -1.22 -18.31 -10.94
CA PHE A 74 -0.20 -17.34 -11.32
C PHE A 74 -0.13 -17.13 -12.85
N THR A 75 -0.31 -18.18 -13.66
CA THR A 75 -0.32 -18.07 -15.12
C THR A 75 -1.50 -17.23 -15.62
N GLY A 76 -2.67 -17.34 -14.99
CA GLY A 76 -3.83 -16.49 -15.24
C GLY A 76 -3.55 -15.01 -14.94
N LEU A 77 -2.84 -14.72 -13.83
CA LEU A 77 -2.39 -13.36 -13.52
C LEU A 77 -1.45 -12.81 -14.60
N VAL A 78 -0.47 -13.60 -15.04
CA VAL A 78 0.47 -13.22 -16.12
C VAL A 78 -0.31 -12.94 -17.41
N ARG A 79 -1.24 -13.82 -17.78
CA ARG A 79 -2.07 -13.68 -18.98
C ARG A 79 -2.93 -12.42 -18.97
N LEU A 80 -3.53 -12.08 -17.83
CA LEU A 80 -4.28 -10.83 -17.70
C LEU A 80 -3.33 -9.63 -17.82
N THR A 81 -2.19 -9.70 -17.15
CA THR A 81 -1.20 -8.61 -17.10
C THR A 81 -0.61 -8.28 -18.46
N SER A 82 -0.31 -9.30 -19.28
CA SER A 82 0.26 -9.12 -20.61
C SER A 82 -0.67 -8.38 -21.58
N THR A 83 -1.99 -8.37 -21.34
CA THR A 83 -2.95 -7.63 -22.20
C THR A 83 -2.79 -6.11 -22.14
N PHE A 84 -2.13 -5.57 -21.11
CA PHE A 84 -1.91 -4.14 -20.94
C PHE A 84 -0.46 -3.77 -20.57
N CYS A 85 0.45 -4.73 -20.52
CA CYS A 85 1.87 -4.51 -20.32
C CYS A 85 2.58 -4.41 -21.66
N PHE A 86 2.97 -3.20 -22.05
CA PHE A 86 3.68 -2.95 -23.32
C PHE A 86 5.21 -2.82 -23.14
N ALA A 87 5.69 -2.95 -21.90
CA ALA A 87 7.11 -3.14 -21.60
C ALA A 87 7.46 -4.63 -21.69
N PRO A 88 8.73 -5.01 -21.96
CA PRO A 88 9.17 -6.39 -21.85
C PRO A 88 8.82 -6.97 -20.48
N LEU A 89 8.17 -8.14 -20.47
CA LEU A 89 7.64 -8.79 -19.28
C LEU A 89 8.46 -10.04 -18.94
N SER A 90 9.23 -9.95 -17.86
CA SER A 90 10.04 -11.07 -17.35
C SER A 90 9.34 -11.72 -16.16
N VAL A 91 9.14 -13.03 -16.21
CA VAL A 91 8.33 -13.75 -15.21
C VAL A 91 9.13 -14.88 -14.58
N GLY A 92 9.05 -15.04 -13.26
CA GLY A 92 9.76 -16.09 -12.53
C GLY A 92 9.00 -16.64 -11.34
N GLY A 93 9.53 -17.73 -10.77
CA GLY A 93 8.98 -18.39 -9.59
C GLY A 93 8.17 -19.64 -9.93
N GLY A 94 8.61 -20.80 -9.43
CA GLY A 94 7.90 -22.08 -9.61
C GLY A 94 8.22 -22.87 -10.89
N ILE A 95 9.09 -22.35 -11.76
CA ILE A 95 9.47 -23.00 -13.03
C ILE A 95 10.44 -24.17 -12.76
N ARG A 96 10.05 -25.40 -13.14
CA ARG A 96 10.84 -26.63 -12.89
C ARG A 96 10.94 -27.58 -14.09
N LYS A 97 10.04 -27.48 -15.06
CA LYS A 97 9.99 -28.33 -16.26
C LYS A 97 9.70 -27.49 -17.49
N ILE A 98 9.90 -28.06 -18.69
CA ILE A 98 9.77 -27.32 -19.95
C ILE A 98 8.34 -26.84 -20.20
N GLU A 99 7.34 -27.55 -19.67
CA GLU A 99 5.92 -27.16 -19.75
C GLU A 99 5.65 -25.84 -19.04
N ASP A 100 6.30 -25.59 -17.90
CA ASP A 100 6.12 -24.35 -17.14
C ASP A 100 6.62 -23.15 -17.96
N PHE A 101 7.69 -23.32 -18.76
CA PHE A 101 8.14 -22.29 -19.70
C PHE A 101 7.11 -22.06 -20.81
N ASN A 102 6.58 -23.14 -21.43
CA ASN A 102 5.55 -23.02 -22.47
C ASN A 102 4.34 -22.24 -21.93
N ASP A 103 3.83 -22.61 -20.75
CA ASP A 103 2.65 -21.99 -20.14
C ASP A 103 2.84 -20.48 -19.90
N LEU A 104 4.03 -20.07 -19.45
CA LEU A 104 4.34 -18.67 -19.20
C LEU A 104 4.54 -17.86 -20.49
N PHE A 105 5.22 -18.43 -21.49
CA PHE A 105 5.36 -17.78 -22.80
C PHE A 105 4.00 -17.65 -23.50
N GLU A 106 3.14 -18.68 -23.45
CA GLU A 106 1.77 -18.62 -23.97
C GLU A 106 0.89 -17.62 -23.21
N ALA A 107 1.19 -17.34 -21.94
CA ALA A 107 0.55 -16.30 -21.15
C ALA A 107 1.05 -14.88 -21.51
N GLY A 108 2.12 -14.76 -22.30
CA GLY A 108 2.67 -13.48 -22.75
C GLY A 108 3.86 -12.97 -21.94
N ALA A 109 4.59 -13.85 -21.24
CA ALA A 109 5.93 -13.52 -20.78
C ALA A 109 6.88 -13.41 -21.98
N ASP A 110 7.81 -12.46 -21.96
CA ASP A 110 8.91 -12.36 -22.93
C ASP A 110 10.14 -13.15 -22.47
N LYS A 111 10.33 -13.27 -21.16
CA LYS A 111 11.45 -14.00 -20.54
C LYS A 111 11.02 -14.77 -19.31
N CYS A 112 11.67 -15.89 -19.07
CA CYS A 112 11.49 -16.73 -17.88
C CYS A 112 12.71 -16.64 -16.96
N ILE A 113 12.51 -16.29 -15.70
CA ILE A 113 13.54 -16.18 -14.65
C ILE A 113 13.56 -17.44 -13.80
N VAL A 114 14.72 -18.10 -13.73
CA VAL A 114 14.93 -19.37 -13.01
C VAL A 114 16.01 -19.27 -11.94
N ASN A 115 15.81 -19.93 -10.80
CA ASN A 115 16.80 -20.02 -9.70
C ASN A 115 17.06 -21.49 -9.32
N THR A 116 16.19 -22.11 -8.52
CA THR A 116 16.35 -23.50 -8.04
C THR A 116 16.63 -24.51 -9.15
N ALA A 117 15.95 -24.39 -10.31
CA ALA A 117 16.14 -25.30 -11.44
C ALA A 117 17.57 -25.25 -12.02
N LEU A 118 18.30 -24.13 -11.88
CA LEU A 118 19.70 -24.02 -12.32
C LEU A 118 20.58 -25.08 -11.65
N PHE A 119 20.32 -25.39 -10.37
CA PHE A 119 21.16 -26.24 -9.56
C PHE A 119 20.61 -27.67 -9.42
N GLU A 120 19.27 -27.83 -9.38
CA GLU A 120 18.66 -29.15 -9.22
C GLU A 120 18.41 -29.87 -10.54
N ASN A 121 18.17 -29.13 -11.63
CA ASN A 121 17.87 -29.71 -12.94
C ASN A 121 18.41 -28.85 -14.10
N PRO A 122 19.75 -28.71 -14.23
CA PRO A 122 20.36 -27.85 -15.24
C PRO A 122 20.06 -28.27 -16.69
N GLU A 123 19.69 -29.53 -16.93
CA GLU A 123 19.37 -30.01 -18.28
C GLU A 123 18.08 -29.39 -18.82
N VAL A 124 17.06 -29.17 -17.97
CA VAL A 124 15.85 -28.42 -18.36
C VAL A 124 16.18 -26.99 -18.80
N ILE A 125 17.22 -26.38 -18.21
CA ILE A 125 17.66 -25.02 -18.59
C ILE A 125 18.30 -25.03 -19.98
N LYS A 126 19.17 -26.00 -20.26
CA LYS A 126 19.76 -26.17 -21.60
C LYS A 126 18.70 -26.46 -22.66
N GLU A 127 17.71 -27.29 -22.32
CA GLU A 127 16.57 -27.56 -23.18
C GLU A 127 15.77 -26.28 -23.47
N ALA A 128 15.45 -25.50 -22.44
CA ALA A 128 14.74 -24.22 -22.59
C ALA A 128 15.54 -23.22 -23.44
N VAL A 129 16.85 -23.10 -23.23
CA VAL A 129 17.74 -22.24 -24.04
C VAL A 129 17.75 -22.69 -25.50
N SER A 130 17.83 -24.00 -25.76
CA SER A 130 17.80 -24.56 -27.11
C SER A 130 16.46 -24.29 -27.81
N LYS A 131 15.35 -24.43 -27.07
CA LYS A 131 13.99 -24.32 -27.62
C LYS A 131 13.54 -22.87 -27.83
N PHE A 132 13.79 -21.97 -26.88
CA PHE A 132 13.27 -20.60 -26.89
C PHE A 132 14.33 -19.53 -27.18
N GLY A 133 15.61 -19.91 -27.16
CA GLY A 133 16.75 -19.01 -27.30
C GLY A 133 17.24 -18.43 -25.98
N SER A 134 18.54 -18.12 -25.91
CA SER A 134 19.20 -17.57 -24.72
C SER A 134 18.49 -16.32 -24.17
N GLN A 135 18.06 -15.42 -25.05
CA GLN A 135 17.43 -14.14 -24.69
C GLN A 135 16.12 -14.30 -23.89
N ALA A 136 15.48 -15.46 -23.98
CA ALA A 136 14.23 -15.76 -23.29
C ALA A 136 14.45 -16.40 -21.89
N VAL A 137 15.68 -16.75 -21.52
CA VAL A 137 16.00 -17.42 -20.24
C VAL A 137 16.97 -16.58 -19.42
N VAL A 138 16.55 -16.23 -18.21
CA VAL A 138 17.31 -15.41 -17.26
C VAL A 138 17.65 -16.23 -16.02
N ALA A 139 18.94 -16.34 -15.69
CA ALA A 139 19.37 -16.97 -14.44
C ALA A 139 19.26 -15.98 -13.28
N SER A 140 18.59 -16.34 -12.20
CA SER A 140 18.60 -15.60 -10.94
C SER A 140 19.54 -16.27 -9.95
N ILE A 141 20.56 -15.56 -9.49
CA ILE A 141 21.47 -16.01 -8.43
C ILE A 141 21.29 -15.14 -7.19
N ASP A 142 21.14 -15.77 -6.04
CA ASP A 142 20.94 -15.08 -4.76
C ASP A 142 22.22 -15.17 -3.94
N ILE A 143 22.78 -14.03 -3.55
CA ILE A 143 24.04 -13.94 -2.81
C ILE A 143 23.72 -13.64 -1.35
N GLY A 144 24.31 -14.42 -0.45
CA GLY A 144 24.16 -14.23 0.98
C GLY A 144 25.44 -14.55 1.74
N THR A 145 25.37 -14.39 3.05
CA THR A 145 26.44 -14.77 3.97
C THR A 145 26.11 -16.14 4.58
N ASP A 146 27.05 -17.08 4.51
CA ASP A 146 26.88 -18.39 5.12
C ASP A 146 27.20 -18.39 6.63
N ASN A 147 27.00 -19.54 7.28
CA ASN A 147 27.25 -19.71 8.72
C ASN A 147 28.74 -19.54 9.10
N SER A 148 29.65 -19.65 8.14
CA SER A 148 31.09 -19.43 8.32
C SER A 148 31.50 -17.99 7.96
N ASN A 149 30.53 -17.09 7.79
CA ASN A 149 30.72 -15.70 7.42
C ASN A 149 31.38 -15.48 6.05
N ASN A 150 31.27 -16.47 5.15
CA ASN A 150 31.73 -16.38 3.77
C ASN A 150 30.58 -15.97 2.84
N THR A 151 30.93 -15.34 1.72
CA THR A 151 29.96 -15.00 0.67
C THR A 151 29.72 -16.22 -0.20
N SER A 152 28.46 -16.61 -0.37
CA SER A 152 28.09 -17.76 -1.19
C SER A 152 26.78 -17.52 -1.95
N ILE A 153 26.54 -18.36 -2.95
CA ILE A 153 25.29 -18.39 -3.72
C ILE A 153 24.32 -19.37 -3.10
N PHE A 154 23.06 -18.93 -3.01
CA PHE A 154 21.95 -19.67 -2.45
C PHE A 154 20.84 -19.91 -3.47
N TYR A 155 20.05 -20.95 -3.18
CA TYR A 155 18.84 -21.31 -3.91
C TYR A 155 17.74 -21.76 -2.93
N LYS A 156 16.56 -22.11 -3.44
CA LYS A 156 15.34 -22.38 -2.64
C LYS A 156 15.03 -21.24 -1.67
N ASN A 157 14.79 -20.04 -2.23
CA ASN A 157 14.47 -18.83 -1.47
C ASN A 157 15.55 -18.50 -0.41
N GLY A 158 16.82 -18.63 -0.78
CA GLY A 158 17.95 -18.30 0.12
C GLY A 158 18.25 -19.32 1.21
N THR A 159 17.65 -20.52 1.19
CA THR A 159 17.80 -21.50 2.29
C THR A 159 18.86 -22.57 2.07
N GLN A 160 19.25 -22.83 0.81
CA GLN A 160 20.26 -23.84 0.49
C GLN A 160 21.50 -23.18 -0.08
N ASN A 161 22.66 -23.52 0.48
CA ASN A 161 23.97 -22.99 0.06
C ASN A 161 24.58 -23.90 -1.01
N THR A 162 25.03 -23.33 -2.13
CA THR A 162 25.69 -24.06 -3.23
C THR A 162 27.19 -24.30 -2.99
N GLY A 163 27.80 -23.54 -2.08
CA GLY A 163 29.25 -23.47 -1.87
C GLY A 163 30.01 -22.66 -2.93
N LEU A 164 29.32 -22.11 -3.94
CA LEU A 164 29.93 -21.30 -5.00
C LEU A 164 30.03 -19.84 -4.57
N ASN A 165 31.19 -19.24 -4.80
CA ASN A 165 31.33 -17.79 -4.71
C ASN A 165 30.70 -17.08 -5.93
N ILE A 166 30.71 -15.74 -5.93
CA ILE A 166 30.06 -14.92 -6.98
C ILE A 166 30.59 -15.27 -8.37
N ASP A 167 31.91 -15.32 -8.55
CA ASP A 167 32.54 -15.56 -9.85
C ASP A 167 32.25 -16.97 -10.36
N GLN A 168 32.38 -17.96 -9.48
CA GLN A 168 32.10 -19.37 -9.79
C GLN A 168 30.65 -19.58 -10.22
N GLY A 169 29.70 -18.93 -9.55
CA GLY A 169 28.30 -19.05 -9.93
C GLY A 169 27.96 -18.33 -11.23
N ILE A 170 28.52 -17.15 -11.48
CA ILE A 170 28.36 -16.45 -12.77
C ILE A 170 28.89 -17.32 -13.90
N GLU A 171 30.08 -17.91 -13.74
CA GLU A 171 30.66 -18.83 -14.72
C GLU A 171 29.79 -20.07 -14.92
N TYR A 172 29.31 -20.68 -13.83
CA TYR A 172 28.44 -21.85 -13.86
C TYR A 172 27.16 -21.60 -14.65
N VAL A 173 26.39 -20.54 -14.32
CA VAL A 173 25.12 -20.26 -15.00
C VAL A 173 25.33 -19.78 -16.44
N SER A 174 26.45 -19.10 -16.73
CA SER A 174 26.79 -18.70 -18.09
C SER A 174 27.03 -19.91 -19.01
N LYS A 175 27.64 -20.99 -18.49
CA LYS A 175 27.83 -22.24 -19.24
C LYS A 175 26.53 -22.96 -19.59
N LEU A 176 25.41 -22.63 -18.94
CA LEU A 176 24.09 -23.14 -19.29
C LEU A 176 23.47 -22.44 -20.51
N GLY A 177 24.09 -21.36 -21.01
CA GLY A 177 23.66 -20.64 -22.21
C GLY A 177 22.54 -19.62 -21.99
N VAL A 178 22.32 -19.18 -20.75
CA VAL A 178 21.31 -18.16 -20.40
C VAL A 178 21.65 -16.80 -21.03
N GLY A 179 20.63 -16.01 -21.34
CA GLY A 179 20.81 -14.72 -22.02
C GLY A 179 21.10 -13.55 -21.09
N GLU A 180 20.67 -13.62 -19.84
CA GLU A 180 20.96 -12.60 -18.81
C GLU A 180 21.08 -13.24 -17.42
N ILE A 181 21.74 -12.54 -16.49
CA ILE A 181 21.85 -12.95 -15.09
C ILE A 181 21.31 -11.85 -14.16
N LEU A 182 20.30 -12.17 -13.38
CA LEU A 182 19.77 -11.37 -12.27
C LEU A 182 20.51 -11.74 -10.98
N ILE A 183 21.22 -10.78 -10.40
CA ILE A 183 22.01 -10.97 -9.18
C ILE A 183 21.33 -10.24 -8.03
N SER A 184 20.82 -10.99 -7.07
CA SER A 184 20.14 -10.45 -5.88
C SER A 184 20.99 -10.64 -4.63
N SER A 185 20.95 -9.67 -3.70
CA SER A 185 21.54 -9.83 -2.36
C SER A 185 20.45 -10.12 -1.34
N ILE A 186 20.57 -11.24 -0.62
CA ILE A 186 19.70 -11.62 0.49
C ILE A 186 19.89 -10.63 1.64
N ASP A 187 21.14 -10.29 1.95
CA ASP A 187 21.51 -9.45 3.09
C ASP A 187 21.10 -7.96 2.89
N ARG A 188 20.89 -7.53 1.64
CA ARG A 188 20.40 -6.19 1.31
C ARG A 188 18.91 -6.14 0.97
N ASP A 189 18.24 -7.28 0.86
CA ASP A 189 16.83 -7.34 0.49
C ASP A 189 15.95 -6.54 1.47
N GLY A 190 15.16 -5.61 0.92
CA GLY A 190 14.30 -4.71 1.70
C GLY A 190 15.00 -3.78 2.69
N SER A 191 16.34 -3.67 2.66
CA SER A 191 17.10 -2.90 3.66
C SER A 191 17.05 -1.38 3.45
N GLY A 192 16.83 -0.93 2.21
CA GLY A 192 16.93 0.49 1.83
C GLY A 192 18.35 1.06 1.86
N ASN A 193 19.38 0.26 2.18
CA ASN A 193 20.75 0.70 2.43
C ASN A 193 21.68 0.64 1.20
N GLY A 194 21.09 0.55 0.01
CA GLY A 194 21.81 0.50 -1.27
C GLY A 194 22.23 -0.90 -1.68
N TYR A 195 22.66 -1.03 -2.93
CA TYR A 195 23.15 -2.27 -3.49
C TYR A 195 24.34 -2.84 -2.69
N ASP A 196 24.48 -4.16 -2.75
CA ASP A 196 25.52 -4.85 -2.00
C ASP A 196 26.94 -4.50 -2.53
N PRO A 197 27.82 -3.94 -1.70
CA PRO A 197 29.18 -3.62 -2.10
C PRO A 197 29.98 -4.85 -2.57
N ARG A 198 29.68 -6.05 -2.05
CA ARG A 198 30.35 -7.29 -2.45
C ARG A 198 30.08 -7.60 -3.92
N ILE A 199 28.83 -7.42 -4.36
CA ILE A 199 28.42 -7.62 -5.75
C ILE A 199 29.12 -6.60 -6.66
N ILE A 200 29.11 -5.32 -6.28
CA ILE A 200 29.72 -4.24 -7.06
C ILE A 200 31.24 -4.45 -7.24
N SER A 201 31.92 -4.85 -6.17
CA SER A 201 33.38 -5.00 -6.15
C SER A 201 33.86 -6.30 -6.82
N GLN A 202 33.25 -7.44 -6.52
CA GLN A 202 33.78 -8.76 -6.90
C GLN A 202 33.46 -9.15 -8.35
N ILE A 203 32.42 -8.59 -8.98
CA ILE A 203 32.03 -9.00 -10.33
C ILE A 203 33.15 -8.79 -11.36
N PRO A 204 33.45 -9.79 -12.21
CA PRO A 204 34.47 -9.69 -13.24
C PRO A 204 34.11 -8.67 -14.32
N GLN A 205 35.13 -8.04 -14.92
CA GLN A 205 34.96 -7.22 -16.12
C GLN A 205 34.89 -8.09 -17.38
N GLY A 206 34.28 -7.56 -18.45
CA GLY A 206 34.31 -8.20 -19.78
C GLY A 206 33.43 -9.43 -19.95
N LEU A 207 32.45 -9.65 -19.06
CA LEU A 207 31.49 -10.74 -19.19
C LEU A 207 30.64 -10.62 -20.47
N SER A 208 30.44 -11.74 -21.15
CA SER A 208 29.62 -11.83 -22.36
C SER A 208 28.12 -11.76 -22.07
N VAL A 209 27.69 -12.28 -20.91
CA VAL A 209 26.29 -12.31 -20.49
C VAL A 209 25.94 -11.02 -19.73
N PRO A 210 24.91 -10.26 -20.16
CA PRO A 210 24.41 -9.09 -19.45
C PRO A 210 24.03 -9.38 -17.99
N LEU A 211 24.46 -8.50 -17.08
CA LEU A 211 24.12 -8.57 -15.67
C LEU A 211 23.06 -7.53 -15.28
N ILE A 212 22.13 -7.94 -14.43
CA ILE A 212 21.14 -7.11 -13.74
C ILE A 212 21.45 -7.18 -12.24
N ILE A 213 21.69 -6.04 -11.59
CA ILE A 213 21.86 -5.99 -10.13
C ILE A 213 20.54 -5.72 -9.42
N ASN A 214 20.28 -6.40 -8.31
CA ASN A 214 19.06 -6.28 -7.52
C ASN A 214 19.35 -6.24 -6.01
N SER A 215 18.35 -5.83 -5.23
CA SER A 215 18.28 -5.75 -3.76
C SER A 215 19.08 -4.61 -3.13
N GLY A 216 18.38 -3.77 -2.35
CA GLY A 216 19.00 -2.78 -1.47
C GLY A 216 18.66 -1.30 -1.69
N PRO A 217 18.45 -0.78 -2.92
CA PRO A 217 18.16 0.64 -3.12
C PRO A 217 16.94 1.12 -2.33
N GLY A 218 17.08 2.28 -1.67
CA GLY A 218 16.02 2.98 -0.93
C GLY A 218 15.94 4.47 -1.27
N ARG A 219 16.90 4.99 -2.05
CA ARG A 219 16.95 6.35 -2.59
C ARG A 219 17.67 6.33 -3.94
N TYR A 220 17.48 7.35 -4.76
CA TYR A 220 17.95 7.35 -6.16
C TYR A 220 19.49 7.31 -6.26
N GLU A 221 20.21 7.89 -5.29
CA GLU A 221 21.69 7.91 -5.25
C GLU A 221 22.29 6.50 -5.14
N HIS A 222 21.52 5.52 -4.64
CA HIS A 222 21.97 4.13 -4.59
C HIS A 222 22.09 3.51 -5.98
N PHE A 223 21.36 4.00 -6.98
CA PHE A 223 21.46 3.54 -8.36
C PHE A 223 22.70 4.10 -9.07
N SER A 224 23.05 5.37 -8.83
CA SER A 224 24.20 6.05 -9.44
C SER A 224 25.51 5.28 -9.20
N LYS A 225 25.74 4.79 -7.96
CA LYS A 225 26.92 3.98 -7.60
C LYS A 225 27.09 2.72 -8.44
N ALA A 226 25.99 2.04 -8.78
CA ALA A 226 26.06 0.84 -9.63
C ALA A 226 26.34 1.22 -11.10
N LEU A 227 25.79 2.34 -11.57
CA LEU A 227 25.99 2.85 -12.92
C LEU A 227 27.45 3.26 -13.20
N GLU A 228 28.10 3.89 -12.23
CA GLU A 228 29.51 4.31 -12.32
C GLU A 228 30.47 3.16 -12.69
N THR A 229 30.17 1.93 -12.27
CA THR A 229 31.01 0.76 -12.57
C THR A 229 30.93 0.30 -14.03
N ASN A 230 29.87 0.67 -14.75
CA ASN A 230 29.51 0.17 -16.08
C ASN A 230 29.33 -1.35 -16.24
N LYS A 231 29.49 -2.16 -15.17
CA LYS A 231 29.39 -3.63 -15.17
C LYS A 231 27.96 -4.13 -15.44
N PHE A 232 26.95 -3.38 -15.01
CA PHE A 232 25.54 -3.80 -15.09
C PHE A 232 24.85 -3.21 -16.31
N LYS A 233 24.01 -4.01 -16.99
CA LYS A 233 23.14 -3.56 -18.08
C LYS A 233 21.72 -3.22 -17.61
N GLY A 234 21.31 -3.77 -16.46
CA GLY A 234 20.06 -3.43 -15.79
C GLY A 234 20.26 -3.13 -14.31
N LEU A 235 19.47 -2.20 -13.79
CA LEU A 235 19.36 -1.89 -12.37
C LEU A 235 17.96 -2.27 -11.94
N ALA A 236 17.85 -3.27 -11.08
CA ALA A 236 16.59 -3.74 -10.56
C ALA A 236 16.39 -3.32 -9.11
N ALA A 237 15.13 -3.09 -8.75
CA ALA A 237 14.68 -2.89 -7.37
C ALA A 237 13.19 -3.22 -7.25
N SER A 238 12.70 -3.40 -6.04
CA SER A 238 11.28 -3.70 -5.77
C SER A 238 10.66 -2.59 -4.89
N ASN A 239 10.76 -2.74 -3.58
CA ASN A 239 10.20 -1.87 -2.54
C ASN A 239 10.16 -0.37 -2.85
N ILE A 240 11.28 0.22 -3.30
CA ILE A 240 11.39 1.67 -3.58
C ILE A 240 10.36 2.20 -4.58
N PHE A 241 9.89 1.36 -5.52
CA PHE A 241 8.91 1.78 -6.52
C PHE A 241 7.50 1.93 -5.96
N TYR A 242 7.24 1.43 -4.75
CA TYR A 242 5.91 1.48 -4.16
C TYR A 242 5.73 2.61 -3.16
N PHE A 243 6.81 3.13 -2.55
CA PHE A 243 6.67 3.97 -1.36
C PHE A 243 6.41 5.44 -1.65
N THR A 244 6.73 5.93 -2.85
CA THR A 244 6.58 7.35 -3.18
C THR A 244 5.77 7.58 -4.47
N GLU A 245 5.13 8.74 -4.55
CA GLU A 245 4.41 9.18 -5.73
C GLU A 245 5.38 9.35 -6.91
N LEU A 246 5.03 8.80 -8.08
CA LEU A 246 5.87 8.82 -9.29
C LEU A 246 7.32 8.32 -9.08
N SER A 247 7.51 7.35 -8.19
CA SER A 247 8.81 6.77 -7.83
C SER A 247 9.70 6.46 -9.04
N TYR A 248 9.18 5.72 -10.04
CA TYR A 248 9.93 5.32 -11.23
C TYR A 248 10.32 6.52 -12.12
N PRO A 249 9.38 7.40 -12.54
CA PRO A 249 9.71 8.65 -13.23
C PRO A 249 10.71 9.53 -12.49
N ASN A 250 10.56 9.70 -11.18
CA ASN A 250 11.44 10.54 -10.39
C ASN A 250 12.84 9.96 -10.25
N ILE A 251 12.99 8.64 -10.08
CA ILE A 251 14.32 7.99 -10.10
C ILE A 251 14.99 8.22 -11.46
N LYS A 252 14.29 7.98 -12.57
CA LYS A 252 14.84 8.23 -13.91
C LYS A 252 15.24 9.68 -14.13
N ARG A 253 14.39 10.64 -13.73
CA ARG A 253 14.70 12.08 -13.80
C ARG A 253 16.01 12.41 -13.10
N ASN A 254 16.20 11.93 -11.87
CA ASN A 254 17.41 12.21 -11.10
C ASN A 254 18.64 11.55 -11.75
N LEU A 255 18.54 10.30 -12.20
CA LEU A 255 19.66 9.62 -12.87
C LEU A 255 20.06 10.27 -14.19
N ILE A 256 19.09 10.74 -14.99
CA ILE A 256 19.37 11.45 -16.24
C ILE A 256 19.99 12.83 -15.94
N ARG A 257 19.54 13.51 -14.88
CA ARG A 257 20.15 14.77 -14.42
C ARG A 257 21.61 14.58 -14.00
N ASP A 258 21.94 13.41 -13.44
CA ASP A 258 23.31 13.02 -13.07
C ASP A 258 24.10 12.46 -14.28
N ASP A 259 23.68 12.78 -15.52
CA ASP A 259 24.32 12.44 -16.80
C ASP A 259 24.43 10.93 -17.11
N HIS A 260 23.57 10.12 -16.49
CA HIS A 260 23.44 8.70 -16.85
C HIS A 260 22.54 8.50 -18.08
N LYS A 261 22.98 7.67 -19.03
CA LYS A 261 22.23 7.35 -20.26
C LYS A 261 21.13 6.33 -20.01
N LEU A 262 19.94 6.80 -19.65
CA LEU A 262 18.70 6.01 -19.57
C LEU A 262 17.68 6.53 -20.59
N ARG A 263 16.69 5.68 -20.90
CA ARG A 263 15.54 6.10 -21.71
C ARG A 263 14.63 7.03 -20.91
N ASN A 264 14.20 8.13 -21.52
CA ASN A 264 13.27 9.07 -20.90
C ASN A 264 11.92 8.41 -20.54
N VAL A 265 11.32 8.89 -19.46
CA VAL A 265 9.91 8.63 -19.18
C VAL A 265 9.03 9.53 -20.04
N ASN A 266 7.83 9.05 -20.38
CA ASN A 266 6.81 9.87 -21.01
C ASN A 266 5.56 9.89 -20.12
N LEU A 267 5.19 11.08 -19.65
CA LEU A 267 4.03 11.30 -18.79
C LEU A 267 2.95 12.15 -19.46
N ASP A 268 3.21 12.68 -20.66
CA ASP A 268 2.33 13.58 -21.38
C ASP A 268 1.63 12.83 -22.52
N CYS A 269 0.69 11.97 -22.13
CA CYS A 269 -0.07 11.15 -23.07
C CYS A 269 -1.54 11.11 -22.67
N SER A 270 -2.41 11.66 -23.51
CA SER A 270 -3.86 11.69 -23.29
C SER A 270 -4.53 10.31 -23.29
N PHE A 271 -3.84 9.28 -23.79
CA PHE A 271 -4.32 7.90 -23.80
C PHE A 271 -4.02 7.17 -22.47
N ILE A 272 -3.11 7.70 -21.66
CA ILE A 272 -2.79 7.17 -20.34
C ILE A 272 -3.71 7.82 -19.33
N LYS A 273 -4.52 7.01 -18.66
CA LYS A 273 -5.40 7.45 -17.58
C LYS A 273 -4.98 6.78 -16.29
N ARG A 274 -4.93 7.56 -15.21
CA ARG A 274 -4.69 7.05 -13.86
C ARG A 274 -5.87 6.19 -13.40
N GLU A 275 -7.07 6.61 -13.77
CA GLU A 275 -8.31 6.01 -13.31
C GLU A 275 -8.50 4.59 -13.84
N PRO A 276 -9.03 3.67 -13.01
CA PRO A 276 -9.45 2.36 -13.47
C PRO A 276 -10.53 2.46 -14.55
N ASN A 277 -10.52 1.50 -15.48
CA ASN A 277 -11.60 1.34 -16.45
C ASN A 277 -12.69 0.46 -15.86
N TYR A 278 -13.94 0.96 -15.85
CA TYR A 278 -15.08 0.23 -15.33
C TYR A 278 -16.03 -0.16 -16.47
N GLU A 279 -16.11 -1.46 -16.76
CA GLU A 279 -17.08 -1.98 -17.73
C GLU A 279 -18.51 -1.73 -17.27
N HIS A 280 -19.36 -1.24 -18.18
CA HIS A 280 -20.74 -0.91 -17.87
C HIS A 280 -21.53 -2.11 -17.30
N ALA A 281 -21.38 -3.29 -17.90
CA ALA A 281 -22.04 -4.51 -17.42
C ALA A 281 -21.64 -4.86 -15.98
N THR A 282 -20.35 -4.74 -15.66
CA THR A 282 -19.80 -5.00 -14.32
C THR A 282 -20.32 -3.99 -13.30
N ARG A 283 -20.38 -2.69 -13.65
CA ARG A 283 -20.96 -1.64 -12.79
C ARG A 283 -22.43 -1.94 -12.45
N ILE A 284 -23.24 -2.29 -13.46
CA ILE A 284 -24.65 -2.63 -13.27
C ILE A 284 -24.81 -3.91 -12.44
N LYS A 285 -23.96 -4.93 -12.67
CA LYS A 285 -23.97 -6.17 -11.88
C LYS A 285 -23.71 -5.90 -10.40
N LEU A 286 -22.71 -5.07 -10.07
CA LEU A 286 -22.41 -4.70 -8.67
C LEU A 286 -23.58 -3.97 -8.01
N LEU A 287 -24.17 -2.98 -8.69
CA LEU A 287 -25.34 -2.25 -8.20
C LEU A 287 -26.55 -3.17 -7.99
N LYS A 288 -26.81 -4.10 -8.92
CA LYS A 288 -27.91 -5.06 -8.81
C LYS A 288 -27.69 -6.06 -7.67
N LYS A 289 -26.48 -6.61 -7.52
CA LYS A 289 -26.12 -7.57 -6.47
C LYS A 289 -26.44 -7.02 -5.09
N ALA A 290 -26.04 -5.77 -4.85
CA ALA A 290 -26.27 -5.09 -3.58
C ALA A 290 -27.74 -4.71 -3.36
N ASN A 291 -28.46 -4.30 -4.41
CA ASN A 291 -29.87 -3.90 -4.28
C ASN A 291 -30.85 -5.07 -4.15
N HIS A 292 -30.59 -6.23 -4.76
CA HIS A 292 -31.56 -7.35 -4.83
C HIS A 292 -31.39 -8.42 -3.76
N GLY A 293 -30.31 -8.39 -2.98
CA GLY A 293 -30.12 -9.16 -1.73
C GLY A 293 -30.86 -10.50 -1.67
N SER A 294 -30.57 -11.44 -2.58
CA SER A 294 -30.96 -12.83 -2.34
C SER A 294 -30.20 -13.28 -1.10
N PHE A 295 -30.94 -13.78 -0.11
CA PHE A 295 -30.45 -14.38 1.13
C PHE A 295 -29.13 -15.14 0.93
N VAL A 296 -28.20 -14.94 1.88
CA VAL A 296 -26.92 -15.65 2.09
C VAL A 296 -26.48 -16.43 0.86
N ASP A 297 -25.51 -15.92 0.09
CA ASP A 297 -24.94 -16.69 -1.03
C ASP A 297 -24.25 -17.94 -0.47
N HIS A 298 -25.00 -19.04 -0.31
CA HIS A 298 -24.54 -20.26 0.34
C HIS A 298 -23.32 -20.87 -0.37
N LYS A 299 -23.08 -20.53 -1.65
CA LYS A 299 -21.87 -20.92 -2.38
C LYS A 299 -20.63 -20.21 -1.83
N LYS A 300 -20.76 -19.00 -1.28
CA LYS A 300 -19.70 -18.31 -0.53
C LYS A 300 -19.31 -19.04 0.77
N TYR A 301 -20.14 -19.99 1.22
CA TYR A 301 -19.98 -20.73 2.47
C TYR A 301 -19.73 -22.23 2.24
N ASP A 302 -19.41 -22.66 1.01
CA ASP A 302 -19.24 -24.07 0.62
C ASP A 302 -17.94 -24.75 1.11
N GLY A 303 -17.17 -24.06 1.94
CA GLY A 303 -16.07 -24.64 2.73
C GLY A 303 -14.77 -24.89 1.97
N GLN A 304 -14.67 -24.61 0.67
CA GLN A 304 -13.47 -24.96 -0.09
C GLN A 304 -12.25 -24.07 0.18
N LEU A 305 -12.45 -22.87 0.74
CA LEU A 305 -11.38 -21.86 0.86
C LEU A 305 -11.53 -20.99 2.11
N ARG A 306 -11.27 -21.55 3.29
CA ARG A 306 -11.11 -20.73 4.50
C ARG A 306 -9.84 -21.13 5.23
N LEU A 307 -8.81 -20.29 5.13
CA LEU A 307 -7.79 -20.26 6.17
C LEU A 307 -8.47 -19.84 7.47
N ASP A 308 -8.22 -20.57 8.55
CA ASP A 308 -8.69 -20.19 9.88
C ASP A 308 -8.28 -18.76 10.22
N VAL A 309 -9.19 -17.99 10.81
CA VAL A 309 -8.87 -16.66 11.30
C VAL A 309 -7.98 -16.80 12.54
N LYS A 310 -6.75 -16.32 12.42
CA LYS A 310 -5.76 -16.34 13.50
C LYS A 310 -5.74 -14.99 14.19
N TYR A 311 -5.58 -14.97 15.50
CA TYR A 311 -5.38 -13.75 16.26
C TYR A 311 -3.91 -13.59 16.65
N CYS A 312 -3.46 -12.35 16.77
CA CYS A 312 -2.13 -12.08 17.25
C CYS A 312 -1.96 -12.61 18.68
N SER A 313 -0.82 -13.26 18.93
CA SER A 313 -0.44 -13.76 20.26
C SER A 313 -0.28 -12.65 21.32
N ARG A 314 -0.04 -11.41 20.89
CA ARG A 314 0.15 -10.23 21.78
C ARG A 314 -1.05 -9.29 21.80
N CYS A 315 -1.35 -8.62 20.68
CA CYS A 315 -2.49 -7.71 20.55
C CYS A 315 -3.76 -8.43 20.05
N LEU A 316 -4.87 -7.74 19.82
CA LEU A 316 -6.15 -8.38 19.49
C LEU A 316 -6.47 -8.41 17.99
N TYR A 317 -5.52 -8.06 17.12
CA TYR A 317 -5.77 -8.06 15.68
C TYR A 317 -5.95 -9.47 15.11
N PRO A 318 -7.02 -9.69 14.31
CA PRO A 318 -7.21 -10.90 13.51
C PRO A 318 -6.39 -10.89 12.22
N SER A 319 -6.20 -12.07 11.61
CA SER A 319 -5.62 -12.24 10.27
C SER A 319 -6.54 -11.77 9.16
N LEU A 320 -7.85 -11.82 9.41
CA LEU A 320 -8.85 -11.18 8.59
C LEU A 320 -9.11 -9.77 9.13
N SER A 321 -8.49 -8.77 8.51
CA SER A 321 -8.68 -7.36 8.87
C SER A 321 -8.89 -6.49 7.65
N ALA A 322 -9.49 -5.31 7.85
CA ALA A 322 -9.67 -4.29 6.80
C ALA A 322 -8.33 -3.83 6.23
N THR A 323 -7.28 -3.89 7.04
CA THR A 323 -5.89 -3.65 6.64
C THR A 323 -5.20 -4.97 6.30
N PRO A 324 -4.29 -5.04 5.32
CA PRO A 324 -3.48 -6.23 5.09
C PRO A 324 -2.71 -6.67 6.34
N MET A 325 -2.98 -7.88 6.85
CA MET A 325 -2.30 -8.43 8.03
C MET A 325 -1.49 -9.67 7.66
N GLN A 326 -0.31 -9.78 8.29
CA GLN A 326 0.58 -10.93 8.19
C GLN A 326 1.13 -11.26 9.59
N PHE A 327 1.56 -12.50 9.77
CA PHE A 327 2.09 -13.02 11.03
C PHE A 327 3.44 -13.65 10.80
N ASP A 328 4.32 -13.54 11.80
CA ASP A 328 5.52 -14.35 11.83
C ASP A 328 5.23 -15.79 12.29
N ASN A 329 6.27 -16.63 12.31
CA ASN A 329 6.18 -18.02 12.72
C ASN A 329 5.80 -18.22 14.21
N LYS A 330 5.83 -17.16 15.04
CA LYS A 330 5.43 -17.17 16.45
C LYS A 330 4.00 -16.65 16.66
N GLY A 331 3.26 -16.37 15.57
CA GLY A 331 1.91 -15.83 15.65
C GLY A 331 1.86 -14.35 16.07
N LEU A 332 2.98 -13.62 15.99
CA LEU A 332 3.02 -12.18 16.22
C LEU A 332 2.67 -11.46 14.92
N CYS A 333 1.73 -10.52 14.99
CA CYS A 333 1.34 -9.75 13.80
C CYS A 333 2.39 -8.69 13.45
N MET A 334 2.43 -8.29 12.18
CA MET A 334 3.41 -7.31 11.73
C MET A 334 3.27 -5.93 12.39
N GLY A 335 2.06 -5.47 12.70
CA GLY A 335 1.85 -4.21 13.42
C GLY A 335 2.48 -4.23 14.82
N CYS A 336 2.46 -5.39 15.47
CA CYS A 336 3.20 -5.62 16.70
C CYS A 336 4.72 -5.50 16.47
N ARG A 337 5.27 -6.14 15.44
CA ARG A 337 6.71 -6.08 15.14
C ARG A 337 7.20 -4.67 14.82
N VAL A 338 6.42 -3.92 14.03
CA VAL A 338 6.73 -2.51 13.71
C VAL A 338 6.66 -1.65 14.98
N SER A 339 5.71 -1.90 15.89
CA SER A 339 5.68 -1.24 17.19
C SER A 339 6.93 -1.51 18.03
N ASP A 340 7.47 -2.74 18.01
CA ASP A 340 8.73 -3.05 18.70
C ASP A 340 9.92 -2.33 18.04
N ALA A 341 9.96 -2.32 16.71
CA ALA A 341 10.98 -1.59 15.96
C ALA A 341 10.94 -0.08 16.25
N LYS A 342 9.75 0.53 16.30
CA LYS A 342 9.57 1.96 16.64
C LYS A 342 10.09 2.26 18.06
N ARG A 343 9.88 1.37 19.02
CA ARG A 343 10.40 1.48 20.40
C ARG A 343 11.90 1.31 20.51
N SER A 344 12.52 0.54 19.61
CA SER A 344 13.97 0.36 19.57
C SER A 344 14.72 1.56 18.98
N LEU A 345 14.03 2.51 18.34
CA LEU A 345 14.65 3.72 17.80
C LEU A 345 15.14 4.62 18.94
N THR A 346 16.40 5.03 18.84
CA THR A 346 17.06 5.93 19.78
C THR A 346 16.82 7.39 19.42
N LYS A 347 17.16 8.31 20.34
CA LYS A 347 17.17 9.75 20.04
C LYS A 347 18.08 10.10 18.86
N GLN A 348 19.20 9.38 18.70
CA GLN A 348 20.13 9.59 17.60
C GLN A 348 19.52 9.17 16.25
N ASP A 349 18.71 8.10 16.23
CA ASP A 349 18.00 7.67 15.03
C ASP A 349 17.00 8.74 14.58
N TYR A 350 16.24 9.31 15.52
CA TYR A 350 15.32 10.41 15.21
C TYR A 350 16.05 11.71 14.84
N ALA A 351 17.22 12.00 15.39
CA ALA A 351 18.05 13.11 14.95
C ALA A 351 18.47 12.94 13.47
N THR A 352 18.88 11.72 13.09
CA THR A 352 19.24 11.39 11.70
C THR A 352 18.04 11.52 10.77
N ARG A 353 16.86 11.05 11.20
CA ARG A 353 15.61 11.20 10.45
C ARG A 353 15.19 12.67 10.31
N LYS A 354 15.36 13.50 11.35
CA LYS A 354 15.11 14.94 11.27
C LYS A 354 16.01 15.61 10.22
N LEU A 355 17.27 15.20 10.09
CA LEU A 355 18.15 15.69 9.01
C LEU A 355 17.63 15.31 7.62
N GLN A 356 17.12 14.10 7.43
CA GLN A 356 16.49 13.68 6.17
C GLN A 356 15.25 14.52 5.86
N LEU A 357 14.44 14.82 6.88
CA LEU A 357 13.27 15.69 6.74
C LEU A 357 13.67 17.10 6.31
N LEU A 358 14.69 17.68 6.94
CA LEU A 358 15.20 19.02 6.60
C LEU A 358 15.76 19.07 5.18
N ASP A 359 16.40 18.00 4.70
CA ASP A 359 16.87 17.90 3.32
C ASP A 359 15.70 17.89 2.32
N ILE A 360 14.62 17.16 2.62
CA ILE A 360 13.39 17.18 1.81
C ILE A 360 12.82 18.60 1.74
N VAL A 361 12.68 19.28 2.88
CA VAL A 361 12.18 20.66 2.95
C VAL A 361 13.04 21.59 2.11
N LYS A 362 14.37 21.52 2.23
CA LYS A 362 15.31 22.35 1.47
C LYS A 362 15.21 22.13 -0.05
N ASN A 363 14.92 20.89 -0.47
CA ASN A 363 14.82 20.51 -1.87
C ASN A 363 13.44 20.80 -2.49
N CYS A 364 12.41 21.05 -1.67
CA CYS A 364 11.05 21.38 -2.10
C CYS A 364 10.83 22.89 -2.15
N LYS A 365 11.57 23.60 -3.01
CA LYS A 365 11.45 25.06 -3.17
C LYS A 365 10.19 25.45 -3.95
N THR A 366 9.58 26.55 -3.55
CA THR A 366 8.39 27.11 -4.20
C THR A 366 8.49 28.62 -4.34
N ASP A 367 7.88 29.15 -5.39
CA ASP A 367 7.66 30.59 -5.58
C ASP A 367 6.33 31.06 -4.94
N SER A 368 5.61 30.16 -4.27
CA SER A 368 4.39 30.46 -3.55
C SER A 368 4.66 31.26 -2.28
N GLU A 369 3.65 32.00 -1.81
CA GLU A 369 3.66 32.67 -0.51
C GLU A 369 3.64 31.71 0.70
N TYR A 370 3.48 30.40 0.43
CA TYR A 370 3.46 29.33 1.42
C TYR A 370 4.55 28.31 1.14
N ASP A 371 5.27 27.87 2.17
CA ASP A 371 6.35 26.90 2.03
C ASP A 371 5.84 25.48 1.84
N CYS A 372 4.67 25.17 2.39
CA CYS A 372 4.07 23.83 2.37
C CYS A 372 2.57 23.87 2.58
N ILE A 373 1.90 22.74 2.31
CA ILE A 373 0.52 22.48 2.73
C ILE A 373 0.55 21.54 3.93
N VAL A 374 -0.33 21.82 4.90
CA VAL A 374 -0.65 20.91 5.98
C VAL A 374 -2.11 20.50 5.79
N SER A 375 -2.34 19.24 5.45
CA SER A 375 -3.71 18.72 5.35
C SER A 375 -4.24 18.46 6.76
N VAL A 376 -5.35 19.11 7.13
CA VAL A 376 -5.88 19.10 8.49
C VAL A 376 -7.36 18.72 8.56
N SER A 377 -7.72 17.98 9.60
CA SER A 377 -9.11 17.68 9.95
C SER A 377 -9.57 18.39 11.22
N GLY A 378 -8.72 19.19 11.87
CA GLY A 378 -9.04 19.77 13.18
C GLY A 378 -8.90 18.79 14.35
N GLY A 379 -8.44 17.57 14.11
CA GLY A 379 -8.10 16.61 15.17
C GLY A 379 -6.77 16.93 15.86
N LYS A 380 -6.53 16.28 17.01
CA LYS A 380 -5.30 16.45 17.81
C LYS A 380 -4.01 16.27 17.01
N ASP A 381 -3.99 15.32 16.10
CA ASP A 381 -2.80 15.00 15.29
C ASP A 381 -2.57 16.08 14.21
N SER A 382 -3.64 16.69 13.69
CA SER A 382 -3.53 17.87 12.81
C SER A 382 -3.00 19.09 13.55
N TYR A 383 -3.44 19.31 14.80
CA TYR A 383 -2.88 20.35 15.66
C TYR A 383 -1.39 20.13 15.91
N TYR A 384 -0.98 18.91 16.30
CA TYR A 384 0.42 18.60 16.55
C TYR A 384 1.29 18.71 15.29
N GLN A 385 0.80 18.22 14.16
CA GLN A 385 1.47 18.37 12.87
C GLN A 385 1.70 19.84 12.52
N THR A 386 0.66 20.68 12.67
CA THR A 386 0.75 22.12 12.38
C THR A 386 1.73 22.81 13.33
N TYR A 387 1.64 22.50 14.62
CA TYR A 387 2.58 22.96 15.63
C TYR A 387 4.03 22.63 15.25
N TYR A 388 4.31 21.38 14.89
CA TYR A 388 5.65 20.93 14.53
C TYR A 388 6.17 21.65 13.28
N VAL A 389 5.36 21.74 12.22
CA VAL A 389 5.75 22.41 10.97
C VAL A 389 6.12 23.89 11.22
N ILE A 390 5.36 24.59 12.05
CA ILE A 390 5.62 26.02 12.33
C ILE A 390 6.78 26.20 13.32
N LYS A 391 6.74 25.50 14.45
CA LYS A 391 7.67 25.74 15.57
C LYS A 391 9.02 25.05 15.40
N GLU A 392 9.02 23.83 14.87
CA GLU A 392 10.23 23.00 14.75
C GLU A 392 10.90 23.10 13.39
N LEU A 393 10.11 23.30 12.32
CA LEU A 393 10.65 23.46 10.96
C LEU A 393 10.71 24.93 10.50
N GLY A 394 10.00 25.84 11.17
CA GLY A 394 10.02 27.27 10.84
C GLY A 394 9.32 27.61 9.52
N LEU A 395 8.41 26.76 9.05
CA LEU A 395 7.71 26.93 7.77
C LEU A 395 6.40 27.71 7.95
N LYS A 396 5.97 28.39 6.89
CA LYS A 396 4.66 29.05 6.76
C LYS A 396 3.70 28.13 5.98
N PRO A 397 2.83 27.37 6.67
CA PRO A 397 1.94 26.43 6.01
C PRO A 397 0.64 27.08 5.53
N LEU A 398 0.09 26.54 4.45
CA LEU A 398 -1.33 26.67 4.10
C LEU A 398 -2.11 25.49 4.67
N LEU A 399 -3.09 25.74 5.53
CA LEU A 399 -3.97 24.69 6.03
C LEU A 399 -5.01 24.35 4.97
N VAL A 400 -5.18 23.06 4.67
CA VAL A 400 -6.17 22.60 3.67
C VAL A 400 -7.05 21.51 4.28
N THR A 401 -8.37 21.65 4.15
CA THR A 401 -9.34 20.69 4.67
C THR A 401 -10.38 20.34 3.62
N TYR A 402 -10.68 19.04 3.53
CA TYR A 402 -11.89 18.55 2.87
C TYR A 402 -13.03 18.44 3.90
N ASN A 403 -14.16 19.08 3.63
CA ASN A 403 -15.33 19.02 4.48
C ASN A 403 -16.35 18.01 3.94
N GLY A 404 -16.45 16.84 4.60
CA GLY A 404 -17.41 15.79 4.27
C GLY A 404 -18.83 16.00 4.81
N ASN A 405 -19.14 17.13 5.45
CA ASN A 405 -20.43 17.42 6.09
C ASN A 405 -20.80 16.49 7.27
N ASN A 406 -19.80 15.97 7.99
CA ASN A 406 -19.96 15.03 9.11
C ASN A 406 -19.31 15.47 10.42
N TYR A 407 -18.82 16.70 10.52
CA TYR A 407 -18.15 17.15 11.74
C TYR A 407 -19.05 17.09 12.97
N SER A 408 -18.49 16.64 14.10
CA SER A 408 -19.10 16.89 15.40
C SER A 408 -19.07 18.39 15.70
N LYS A 409 -19.93 18.86 16.61
CA LYS A 409 -19.90 20.27 17.04
C LYS A 409 -18.53 20.66 17.61
N VAL A 410 -17.95 19.79 18.42
CA VAL A 410 -16.60 19.95 19.00
C VAL A 410 -15.54 19.96 17.90
N GLY A 411 -15.55 18.97 17.02
CA GLY A 411 -14.59 18.85 15.92
C GLY A 411 -14.61 20.07 14.98
N TRP A 412 -15.80 20.61 14.67
CA TRP A 412 -15.92 21.81 13.86
C TRP A 412 -15.33 23.05 14.55
N ARG A 413 -15.55 23.20 15.87
CA ARG A 413 -14.93 24.28 16.65
C ARG A 413 -13.41 24.16 16.66
N ASN A 414 -12.88 22.97 16.94
CA ASN A 414 -11.43 22.71 16.89
C ASN A 414 -10.86 23.06 15.50
N LEU A 415 -11.51 22.63 14.41
CA LEU A 415 -11.07 22.95 13.05
C LEU A 415 -10.96 24.45 12.82
N LEU A 416 -12.01 25.22 13.13
CA LEU A 416 -12.03 26.67 12.90
C LEU A 416 -11.03 27.43 13.77
N ARG A 417 -10.77 26.96 15.00
CA ARG A 417 -9.82 27.57 15.93
C ARG A 417 -8.36 27.43 15.48
N MET A 418 -8.03 26.46 14.62
CA MET A 418 -6.65 26.26 14.14
C MET A 418 -6.03 27.52 13.54
N ARG A 419 -6.78 28.27 12.73
CA ARG A 419 -6.28 29.52 12.11
C ARG A 419 -5.88 30.58 13.15
N GLU A 420 -6.60 30.63 14.28
CA GLU A 420 -6.34 31.55 15.40
C GLU A 420 -5.19 31.03 16.26
N CYS A 421 -5.17 29.73 16.56
CA CYS A 421 -4.12 29.10 17.35
C CYS A 421 -2.74 29.17 16.69
N PHE A 422 -2.68 29.06 15.37
CA PHE A 422 -1.43 28.95 14.61
C PHE A 422 -1.09 30.18 13.78
N ASN A 423 -2.01 31.16 13.67
CA ASN A 423 -1.88 32.32 12.80
C ASN A 423 -1.55 31.93 11.34
N CYS A 424 -2.40 31.07 10.76
CA CYS A 424 -2.23 30.54 9.41
C CYS A 424 -3.51 30.72 8.58
N ASP A 425 -3.34 30.84 7.26
CA ASP A 425 -4.44 30.78 6.32
C ASP A 425 -5.00 29.36 6.22
N HIS A 426 -6.32 29.26 6.03
CA HIS A 426 -7.02 27.98 6.03
C HIS A 426 -8.08 27.92 4.93
N LEU A 427 -7.87 27.01 3.97
CA LEU A 427 -8.82 26.68 2.92
C LEU A 427 -9.65 25.45 3.29
N ILE A 428 -10.97 25.62 3.34
CA ILE A 428 -11.92 24.54 3.59
C ILE A 428 -12.74 24.32 2.32
N PHE A 429 -12.52 23.18 1.65
CA PHE A 429 -13.30 22.79 0.48
C PHE A 429 -14.54 22.01 0.90
N SER A 430 -15.73 22.50 0.54
CA SER A 430 -17.01 21.87 0.87
C SER A 430 -17.79 21.52 -0.40
N PRO A 431 -17.91 20.22 -0.77
CA PRO A 431 -18.71 19.79 -1.91
C PRO A 431 -20.22 19.98 -1.68
N SER A 432 -21.00 19.89 -2.76
CA SER A 432 -22.47 19.91 -2.69
C SER A 432 -23.01 18.77 -1.83
N ILE A 433 -23.80 19.11 -0.81
CA ILE A 433 -24.45 18.14 0.10
C ILE A 433 -25.30 17.13 -0.67
N SER A 434 -25.99 17.56 -1.72
CA SER A 434 -26.79 16.66 -2.56
C SER A 434 -25.92 15.55 -3.17
N ILE A 435 -24.75 15.90 -3.69
CA ILE A 435 -23.80 14.94 -4.26
C ILE A 435 -23.22 14.03 -3.16
N LEU A 436 -22.87 14.59 -1.99
CA LEU A 436 -22.38 13.79 -0.86
C LEU A 436 -23.36 12.68 -0.45
N LYS A 437 -24.66 13.02 -0.33
CA LYS A 437 -25.71 12.05 0.00
C LYS A 437 -25.80 10.92 -1.02
N LYS A 438 -25.75 11.26 -2.31
CA LYS A 438 -25.77 10.27 -3.40
C LYS A 438 -24.55 9.35 -3.35
N LEU A 439 -23.36 9.92 -3.17
CA LEU A 439 -22.12 9.15 -3.08
C LEU A 439 -22.10 8.22 -1.86
N ASN A 440 -22.54 8.68 -0.68
CA ASN A 440 -22.64 7.83 0.51
C ASN A 440 -23.57 6.63 0.29
N LYS A 441 -24.73 6.87 -0.32
CA LYS A 441 -25.68 5.81 -0.66
C LYS A 441 -25.10 4.82 -1.67
N LEU A 442 -24.56 5.32 -2.79
CA LEU A 442 -24.03 4.48 -3.86
C LEU A 442 -22.80 3.67 -3.43
N ALA A 443 -21.87 4.29 -2.71
CA ALA A 443 -20.69 3.61 -2.20
C ALA A 443 -21.05 2.57 -1.14
N PHE A 444 -22.01 2.88 -0.25
CA PHE A 444 -22.48 1.90 0.72
C PHE A 444 -23.09 0.67 0.03
N VAL A 445 -23.91 0.88 -0.99
CA VAL A 445 -24.47 -0.20 -1.82
C VAL A 445 -23.36 -1.02 -2.47
N VAL A 446 -22.39 -0.40 -3.14
CA VAL A 446 -21.43 -1.13 -3.99
C VAL A 446 -20.31 -1.80 -3.20
N MET A 447 -19.80 -1.17 -2.14
CA MET A 447 -18.60 -1.63 -1.43
C MET A 447 -18.76 -1.63 0.10
N GLY A 448 -19.95 -1.32 0.62
CA GLY A 448 -20.23 -1.26 2.06
C GLY A 448 -19.46 -0.14 2.75
N ASP A 449 -19.17 0.94 2.03
CA ASP A 449 -18.48 2.11 2.57
C ASP A 449 -19.44 3.30 2.62
N MET A 450 -19.74 3.75 3.84
CA MET A 450 -20.74 4.78 4.10
C MET A 450 -20.24 6.21 3.88
N ASN A 451 -18.92 6.40 3.67
CA ASN A 451 -18.26 7.69 3.57
C ASN A 451 -17.09 7.71 2.55
N TRP A 452 -17.21 6.93 1.47
CA TRP A 452 -16.16 6.84 0.42
C TRP A 452 -15.70 8.21 -0.09
N HIS A 453 -16.63 9.17 -0.22
CA HIS A 453 -16.29 10.51 -0.68
C HIS A 453 -15.37 11.25 0.30
N GLY A 454 -15.50 10.99 1.61
CA GLY A 454 -14.66 11.55 2.66
C GLY A 454 -13.24 11.03 2.54
N HIS A 455 -13.10 9.70 2.51
CA HIS A 455 -11.82 9.01 2.33
C HIS A 455 -11.09 9.49 1.07
N MET A 456 -11.79 9.60 -0.07
CA MET A 456 -11.20 10.04 -1.32
C MET A 456 -10.94 11.55 -1.37
N GLY A 457 -11.84 12.35 -0.80
CA GLY A 457 -11.77 13.81 -0.83
C GLY A 457 -10.59 14.36 -0.04
N ILE A 458 -10.32 13.79 1.15
CA ILE A 458 -9.19 14.16 2.00
C ILE A 458 -7.87 14.04 1.23
N PHE A 459 -7.62 12.89 0.63
CA PHE A 459 -6.38 12.63 -0.12
C PHE A 459 -6.32 13.30 -1.49
N THR A 460 -7.39 13.96 -1.95
CA THR A 460 -7.43 14.60 -3.28
C THR A 460 -7.35 16.12 -3.19
N THR A 461 -7.93 16.72 -2.15
CA THR A 461 -8.05 18.17 -2.01
C THR A 461 -6.69 18.83 -1.86
N ALA A 462 -5.85 18.36 -0.94
CA ALA A 462 -4.52 18.94 -0.73
C ALA A 462 -3.62 18.85 -1.97
N PRO A 463 -3.49 17.70 -2.68
CA PRO A 463 -2.75 17.64 -3.94
C PRO A 463 -3.28 18.58 -5.02
N ARG A 464 -4.60 18.75 -5.14
CA ARG A 464 -5.16 19.70 -6.12
C ARG A 464 -4.76 21.14 -5.81
N ILE A 465 -4.85 21.56 -4.54
CA ILE A 465 -4.42 22.89 -4.11
C ILE A 465 -2.91 23.06 -4.30
N ALA A 466 -2.11 22.03 -4.00
CA ALA A 466 -0.67 22.01 -4.23
C ALA A 466 -0.33 22.31 -5.70
N ILE A 467 -0.99 21.64 -6.66
CA ILE A 467 -0.78 21.92 -8.09
C ILE A 467 -1.21 23.34 -8.44
N GLN A 468 -2.40 23.78 -8.00
CA GLN A 468 -2.94 25.10 -8.32
C GLN A 468 -2.07 26.24 -7.82
N GLN A 469 -1.50 26.10 -6.62
CA GLN A 469 -0.65 27.10 -5.99
C GLN A 469 0.85 26.83 -6.17
N LYS A 470 1.22 25.78 -6.93
CA LYS A 470 2.60 25.34 -7.15
C LYS A 470 3.40 25.11 -5.85
N ILE A 471 2.76 24.52 -4.85
CA ILE A 471 3.38 24.17 -3.56
C ILE A 471 3.82 22.70 -3.63
N PRO A 472 5.13 22.39 -3.64
CA PRO A 472 5.65 21.04 -3.91
C PRO A 472 5.73 20.14 -2.69
N LEU A 473 5.27 20.60 -1.51
CA LEU A 473 5.38 19.84 -0.26
C LEU A 473 4.06 19.81 0.50
N ILE A 474 3.57 18.60 0.78
CA ILE A 474 2.41 18.35 1.63
C ILE A 474 2.86 17.52 2.83
N PHE A 475 2.47 17.96 4.02
CA PHE A 475 2.60 17.20 5.25
C PHE A 475 1.29 16.46 5.57
N TRP A 476 1.47 15.21 5.97
CA TRP A 476 0.48 14.33 6.57
C TRP A 476 0.98 13.88 7.95
N GLY A 477 0.08 13.35 8.79
CA GLY A 477 0.40 12.92 10.13
C GLY A 477 1.12 11.57 10.14
N GLU A 478 0.48 10.56 10.74
CA GLU A 478 0.96 9.19 10.72
C GLU A 478 0.30 8.38 9.60
N HIS A 479 1.08 7.49 8.98
CA HIS A 479 0.53 6.55 8.00
C HIS A 479 -0.27 5.46 8.73
N GLY A 480 -1.60 5.47 8.56
CA GLY A 480 -2.50 4.61 9.33
C GLY A 480 -2.17 3.11 9.26
N TYR A 481 -1.90 2.56 8.08
CA TYR A 481 -1.61 1.12 7.95
C TYR A 481 -0.21 0.72 8.44
N ALA A 482 0.77 1.63 8.39
CA ALA A 482 2.07 1.38 9.00
C ALA A 482 1.93 1.21 10.52
N ASP A 483 1.13 2.07 11.17
CA ASP A 483 0.89 2.00 12.61
C ASP A 483 -0.02 0.82 13.02
N LEU A 484 -1.14 0.62 12.30
CA LEU A 484 -2.14 -0.40 12.68
C LEU A 484 -1.66 -1.82 12.39
N CYS A 485 -1.26 -2.11 11.14
CA CYS A 485 -0.95 -3.46 10.69
C CYS A 485 0.52 -3.68 10.33
N GLY A 486 1.35 -2.64 10.43
CA GLY A 486 2.76 -2.74 10.10
C GLY A 486 2.98 -2.93 8.61
N GLN A 487 2.14 -2.37 7.73
CA GLN A 487 2.28 -2.55 6.27
C GLN A 487 3.65 -2.12 5.71
N PHE A 488 4.32 -1.21 6.42
CA PHE A 488 5.64 -0.70 6.11
C PHE A 488 6.55 -0.82 7.34
N SER A 489 7.84 -1.00 7.13
CA SER A 489 8.86 -0.85 8.17
C SER A 489 9.18 0.62 8.39
N MET A 490 9.81 0.93 9.53
CA MET A 490 10.28 2.28 9.81
C MET A 490 11.38 2.76 8.85
N GLN A 491 11.99 1.88 8.06
CA GLN A 491 13.04 2.20 7.08
C GLN A 491 12.48 2.51 5.68
N ASP A 492 11.18 2.32 5.46
CA ASP A 492 10.58 2.46 4.14
C ASP A 492 10.27 3.91 3.75
N PHE A 493 9.98 4.77 4.73
CA PHE A 493 9.54 6.16 4.54
C PHE A 493 8.43 6.30 3.47
N PRO A 494 7.29 5.61 3.62
CA PRO A 494 6.19 5.74 2.68
C PRO A 494 5.67 7.19 2.65
N GLU A 495 5.26 7.61 1.46
CA GLU A 495 4.57 8.85 1.16
C GLU A 495 3.17 8.56 0.64
N MET A 496 2.27 9.51 0.86
CA MET A 496 0.95 9.45 0.25
C MET A 496 1.14 9.43 -1.28
N ASN A 497 0.51 8.46 -1.93
CA ASN A 497 0.49 8.37 -3.38
C ASN A 497 -0.88 7.92 -3.91
N TYR A 498 -1.11 8.11 -5.20
CA TYR A 498 -2.37 7.76 -5.85
C TYR A 498 -2.76 6.29 -5.73
N ARG A 499 -1.77 5.37 -5.62
CA ARG A 499 -2.05 3.96 -5.35
C ARG A 499 -2.71 3.80 -3.99
N GLU A 500 -2.10 4.32 -2.94
CA GLU A 500 -2.65 4.30 -1.59
C GLU A 500 -4.06 4.90 -1.57
N ARG A 501 -4.23 6.09 -2.15
CA ARG A 501 -5.51 6.77 -2.24
C ARG A 501 -6.58 5.90 -2.93
N THR A 502 -6.25 5.26 -4.05
CA THR A 502 -7.23 4.47 -4.81
C THR A 502 -7.48 3.09 -4.20
N GLU A 503 -6.43 2.34 -3.89
CA GLU A 503 -6.54 0.95 -3.44
C GLU A 503 -6.96 0.84 -1.97
N HIS A 504 -6.52 1.76 -1.12
CA HIS A 504 -6.88 1.77 0.30
C HIS A 504 -8.09 2.66 0.57
N ALA A 505 -7.96 3.97 0.36
CA ALA A 505 -9.04 4.92 0.72
C ALA A 505 -10.27 4.76 -0.18
N GLY A 506 -10.07 4.52 -1.48
CA GLY A 506 -11.14 4.26 -2.45
C GLY A 506 -11.58 2.81 -2.53
N ARG A 507 -10.91 1.88 -1.83
CA ARG A 507 -11.13 0.43 -1.95
C ARG A 507 -11.09 -0.07 -3.40
N GLY A 508 -10.22 0.48 -4.24
CA GLY A 508 -10.11 0.17 -5.66
C GLY A 508 -11.16 0.84 -6.55
N PHE A 509 -12.07 1.64 -5.98
CA PHE A 509 -13.03 2.46 -6.71
C PHE A 509 -12.55 3.90 -6.80
N ASP A 510 -12.71 4.54 -7.96
CA ASP A 510 -12.36 5.94 -8.21
C ASP A 510 -13.59 6.74 -8.72
N TRP A 511 -13.44 8.06 -8.83
CA TRP A 511 -14.51 9.02 -9.13
C TRP A 511 -15.31 8.69 -10.38
N ASN A 512 -14.65 8.14 -11.42
CA ASN A 512 -15.26 7.79 -12.69
C ASN A 512 -16.22 6.60 -12.59
N PHE A 513 -16.16 5.80 -11.51
CA PHE A 513 -17.14 4.73 -11.25
C PHE A 513 -18.56 5.29 -11.05
N PHE A 514 -18.70 6.48 -10.46
CA PHE A 514 -20.00 7.05 -10.08
C PHE A 514 -20.63 7.91 -11.18
N VAL A 515 -19.88 8.26 -12.22
CA VAL A 515 -20.36 9.11 -13.32
C VAL A 515 -21.51 8.42 -14.06
N GLY A 516 -22.63 9.13 -14.21
CA GLY A 516 -23.86 8.63 -14.82
C GLY A 516 -24.77 7.82 -13.88
N LEU A 517 -24.36 7.57 -12.65
CA LEU A 517 -25.22 6.92 -11.64
C LEU A 517 -26.01 7.99 -10.89
N ASP A 518 -27.31 7.75 -10.68
CA ASP A 518 -28.19 8.66 -9.93
C ASP A 518 -28.13 10.14 -10.39
N GLY A 519 -27.96 10.34 -11.71
CA GLY A 519 -27.84 11.65 -12.33
C GLY A 519 -26.54 12.41 -12.03
N ILE A 520 -25.52 11.77 -11.48
CA ILE A 520 -24.21 12.39 -11.21
C ILE A 520 -23.49 12.66 -12.54
N SER A 521 -23.18 13.93 -12.80
CA SER A 521 -22.43 14.35 -13.98
C SER A 521 -20.92 14.20 -13.80
N ILE A 522 -20.16 14.32 -14.90
CA ILE A 522 -18.69 14.36 -14.83
C ILE A 522 -18.20 15.63 -14.11
N GLN A 523 -18.95 16.73 -14.18
CA GLN A 523 -18.63 17.99 -13.52
C GLN A 523 -18.79 17.87 -12.00
N ASP A 524 -19.84 17.17 -11.54
CA ASP A 524 -20.07 16.93 -10.10
C ASP A 524 -18.89 16.20 -9.46
N MET A 525 -18.22 15.32 -10.20
CA MET A 525 -17.11 14.51 -9.69
C MET A 525 -15.75 15.20 -9.73
N ASN A 526 -15.64 16.41 -10.26
CA ASN A 526 -14.38 17.17 -10.33
C ASN A 526 -13.62 17.27 -8.99
N PRO A 527 -14.25 17.42 -7.82
CA PRO A 527 -13.53 17.47 -6.54
C PRO A 527 -12.73 16.22 -6.20
N TRP A 528 -13.13 15.06 -6.73
CA TRP A 528 -12.46 13.78 -6.49
C TRP A 528 -11.56 13.35 -7.66
N LYS A 529 -11.33 14.22 -8.64
CA LYS A 529 -10.31 13.98 -9.68
C LYS A 529 -8.94 14.29 -9.12
N TYR A 530 -8.12 13.25 -8.97
CA TYR A 530 -6.74 13.40 -8.54
C TYR A 530 -5.90 14.06 -9.65
N PRO A 531 -4.87 14.87 -9.33
CA PRO A 531 -4.01 15.47 -10.36
C PRO A 531 -3.32 14.41 -11.25
N SER A 532 -3.02 14.80 -12.49
CA SER A 532 -2.34 13.93 -13.45
C SER A 532 -0.89 13.65 -13.06
N ASP A 533 -0.30 12.58 -13.62
CA ASP A 533 1.13 12.28 -13.46
C ASP A 533 1.99 13.48 -13.84
N LYS A 534 1.67 14.14 -14.96
CA LYS A 534 2.40 15.29 -15.49
C LYS A 534 2.40 16.47 -14.53
N GLU A 535 1.22 16.85 -14.02
CA GLU A 535 1.09 17.98 -13.09
C GLU A 535 1.89 17.76 -11.80
N ILE A 536 1.84 16.56 -11.24
CA ILE A 536 2.58 16.17 -10.03
C ILE A 536 4.08 16.15 -10.32
N PHE A 537 4.48 15.58 -11.46
CA PHE A 537 5.87 15.50 -11.88
C PHE A 537 6.47 16.90 -12.05
N ASP A 538 5.77 17.82 -12.72
CA ASP A 538 6.25 19.15 -13.07
C ASP A 538 6.68 19.98 -11.86
N ILE A 539 5.91 19.93 -10.76
CA ILE A 539 6.28 20.63 -9.52
C ILE A 539 7.11 19.74 -8.57
N ASN A 540 7.38 18.49 -8.95
CA ASN A 540 8.05 17.50 -8.10
C ASN A 540 7.37 17.33 -6.73
N LEU A 541 6.03 17.22 -6.73
CA LEU A 541 5.22 17.18 -5.52
C LEU A 541 5.60 15.99 -4.62
N ARG A 542 5.95 16.28 -3.36
CA ARG A 542 6.24 15.33 -2.28
C ARG A 542 5.14 15.37 -1.22
N GLN A 543 4.79 14.21 -0.67
CA GLN A 543 3.65 14.07 0.24
C GLN A 543 4.03 13.21 1.45
N ILE A 544 4.59 13.84 2.46
CA ILE A 544 5.32 13.16 3.53
C ILE A 544 4.48 12.93 4.79
N TYR A 545 4.58 11.72 5.35
CA TYR A 545 4.03 11.41 6.66
C TYR A 545 5.05 11.74 7.75
N LEU A 546 4.79 12.75 8.58
CA LEU A 546 5.69 13.16 9.66
C LEU A 546 6.02 12.03 10.63
N GLY A 547 5.07 11.11 10.88
CA GLY A 547 5.25 10.01 11.82
C GLY A 547 6.43 9.06 11.53
N HIS A 548 7.03 9.12 10.33
CA HIS A 548 8.25 8.38 10.01
C HIS A 548 9.55 9.13 10.31
N TYR A 549 9.48 10.45 10.52
CA TYR A 549 10.64 11.30 10.73
C TYR A 549 10.83 11.71 12.19
N ILE A 550 9.75 11.73 12.96
CA ILE A 550 9.73 12.22 14.35
C ILE A 550 9.12 11.18 15.29
N GLU A 551 9.41 11.27 16.59
CA GLU A 551 8.74 10.45 17.58
C GLU A 551 7.25 10.82 17.59
N TRP A 552 6.40 9.84 17.27
CA TRP A 552 4.97 10.04 17.10
C TRP A 552 4.17 9.25 18.13
N ASP A 553 3.49 9.95 19.04
CA ASP A 553 2.65 9.39 20.09
C ASP A 553 1.36 10.20 20.26
N SER A 554 0.26 9.67 19.71
CA SER A 554 -1.04 10.33 19.75
C SER A 554 -1.59 10.61 21.15
N ASN A 555 -1.20 9.87 22.20
CA ASN A 555 -1.66 10.15 23.56
C ASN A 555 -0.91 11.37 24.12
N LYS A 556 0.41 11.43 23.95
CA LYS A 556 1.21 12.61 24.32
C LYS A 556 0.78 13.85 23.54
N HIS A 557 0.44 13.69 22.25
CA HIS A 557 -0.08 14.78 21.42
C HIS A 557 -1.39 15.33 21.99
N LEU A 558 -2.32 14.46 22.42
CA LEU A 558 -3.59 14.90 22.99
C LEU A 558 -3.38 15.81 24.20
N GLU A 559 -2.58 15.35 25.16
CA GLU A 559 -2.26 16.10 26.38
C GLU A 559 -1.64 17.46 26.07
N LEU A 560 -0.67 17.48 25.15
CA LEU A 560 0.01 18.71 24.73
C LEU A 560 -0.95 19.68 24.03
N MET A 561 -1.78 19.21 23.11
CA MET A 561 -2.68 20.09 22.35
C MET A 561 -3.82 20.65 23.22
N ILE A 562 -4.27 19.89 24.23
CA ILE A 562 -5.20 20.41 25.25
C ILE A 562 -4.52 21.53 26.04
N LYS A 563 -3.31 21.29 26.54
CA LYS A 563 -2.60 22.23 27.40
C LYS A 563 -2.21 23.52 26.67
N GLU A 564 -1.64 23.41 25.48
CA GLU A 564 -1.05 24.55 24.76
C GLU A 564 -2.08 25.33 23.93
N PHE A 565 -3.09 24.64 23.39
CA PHE A 565 -4.02 25.24 22.42
C PHE A 565 -5.49 25.13 22.84
N GLY A 566 -5.79 24.54 24.00
CA GLY A 566 -7.16 24.35 24.47
C GLY A 566 -7.98 23.46 23.53
N PHE A 567 -7.38 22.41 22.96
CA PHE A 567 -8.07 21.42 22.14
C PHE A 567 -9.22 20.78 22.93
N GLU A 568 -10.39 20.65 22.31
CA GLU A 568 -11.58 20.07 22.96
C GLU A 568 -11.75 18.59 22.59
N VAL A 569 -12.10 17.75 23.57
CA VAL A 569 -12.49 16.34 23.35
C VAL A 569 -14.01 16.19 23.28
N SER A 570 -14.51 15.02 22.87
CA SER A 570 -15.96 14.76 22.84
C SER A 570 -16.59 14.96 24.22
N ASP A 571 -17.69 15.73 24.26
CA ASP A 571 -18.52 15.93 25.46
C ASP A 571 -19.34 14.66 25.80
N GLU A 572 -19.58 13.79 24.81
CA GLU A 572 -20.29 12.53 24.96
C GLU A 572 -19.36 11.32 24.81
N PRO A 573 -19.53 10.26 25.61
CA PRO A 573 -18.87 8.97 25.37
C PRO A 573 -19.29 8.35 24.03
N PHE A 574 -18.36 7.68 23.35
CA PHE A 574 -18.67 6.87 22.18
C PHE A 574 -19.13 5.46 22.58
N GLU A 575 -20.04 4.88 21.82
CA GLU A 575 -20.60 3.55 22.12
C GLU A 575 -19.63 2.42 21.75
N ARG A 576 -18.81 2.63 20.71
CA ARG A 576 -17.92 1.59 20.15
C ARG A 576 -16.46 1.75 20.53
N THR A 577 -16.11 2.75 21.34
CA THR A 577 -14.76 2.92 21.89
C THR A 577 -14.74 3.80 23.13
N TYR A 578 -13.74 3.60 24.01
CA TYR A 578 -13.55 4.37 25.24
C TYR A 578 -12.75 5.67 25.05
N ARG A 579 -12.16 5.92 23.87
CA ARG A 579 -11.36 7.12 23.62
C ARG A 579 -12.22 8.28 23.13
N THR A 580 -12.27 9.38 23.87
CA THR A 580 -13.10 10.57 23.55
C THR A 580 -12.41 11.61 22.64
N GLY A 581 -11.10 11.51 22.45
CA GLY A 581 -10.30 12.45 21.64
C GLY A 581 -9.97 12.00 20.20
N SER A 582 -10.65 10.96 19.69
CA SER A 582 -10.37 10.36 18.37
C SER A 582 -11.51 10.65 17.38
N ASN A 583 -11.15 10.99 16.13
CA ASN A 583 -12.08 11.10 14.99
C ASN A 583 -13.28 12.05 15.22
N LEU A 584 -13.03 13.23 15.79
CA LEU A 584 -14.08 14.25 16.01
C LEU A 584 -14.53 14.94 14.72
N ASP A 585 -13.74 14.78 13.65
CA ASP A 585 -13.93 15.32 12.32
C ASP A 585 -15.02 14.60 11.50
N ASP A 586 -15.44 13.41 11.93
CA ASP A 586 -16.56 12.69 11.34
C ASP A 586 -17.30 11.87 12.41
N ILE A 587 -18.55 12.26 12.69
CA ILE A 587 -19.36 11.60 13.71
C ILE A 587 -19.70 10.14 13.40
N HIS A 588 -19.54 9.70 12.15
CA HIS A 588 -19.85 8.34 11.72
C HIS A 588 -18.62 7.43 11.72
N GLU A 589 -17.41 7.98 11.88
CA GLU A 589 -16.16 7.20 11.96
C GLU A 589 -16.21 6.22 13.13
N ASN A 590 -16.36 6.73 14.37
CA ASN A 590 -16.51 5.91 15.58
C ASN A 590 -17.88 5.20 15.69
N GLY A 591 -18.73 5.34 14.68
CA GLY A 591 -20.12 4.90 14.61
C GLY A 591 -20.36 3.93 13.46
N VAL A 592 -21.18 4.33 12.48
CA VAL A 592 -21.58 3.50 11.33
C VAL A 592 -20.38 2.88 10.59
N HIS A 593 -19.29 3.61 10.37
CA HIS A 593 -18.12 3.07 9.66
C HIS A 593 -17.51 1.87 10.40
N ASP A 594 -17.25 2.01 11.71
CA ASP A 594 -16.69 0.92 12.50
C ASP A 594 -17.69 -0.20 12.81
N TYR A 595 -18.99 0.07 12.75
CA TYR A 595 -20.01 -0.97 12.77
C TYR A 595 -19.97 -1.82 11.50
N LEU A 596 -19.83 -1.20 10.34
CA LEU A 596 -19.66 -1.92 9.07
C LEU A 596 -18.35 -2.72 9.05
N LYS A 597 -17.27 -2.21 9.65
CA LYS A 597 -16.03 -2.98 9.84
C LYS A 597 -16.27 -4.25 10.66
N TYR A 598 -17.04 -4.15 11.74
CA TYR A 598 -17.42 -5.30 12.56
C TYR A 598 -18.28 -6.29 11.79
N ILE A 599 -19.32 -5.84 11.07
CA ILE A 599 -20.13 -6.71 10.22
C ILE A 599 -19.26 -7.44 9.19
N LYS A 600 -18.33 -6.75 8.55
CA LYS A 600 -17.46 -7.34 7.52
C LYS A 600 -16.50 -8.37 8.09
N PHE A 601 -15.76 -8.02 9.14
CA PHE A 601 -14.55 -8.75 9.55
C PHE A 601 -14.60 -9.28 10.99
N GLY A 602 -15.66 -8.97 11.74
CA GLY A 602 -15.85 -9.36 13.14
C GLY A 602 -15.05 -8.57 14.18
N TYR A 603 -14.42 -7.46 13.82
CA TYR A 603 -13.72 -6.57 14.74
C TYR A 603 -14.05 -5.10 14.44
N GLY A 604 -14.01 -4.24 15.46
CA GLY A 604 -14.44 -2.85 15.40
C GLY A 604 -13.37 -1.85 15.87
N ARG A 605 -13.80 -0.64 16.23
CA ARG A 605 -12.89 0.43 16.71
C ARG A 605 -12.23 0.10 18.03
N CYS A 606 -12.95 -0.59 18.92
CA CYS A 606 -12.41 -0.95 20.22
C CYS A 606 -11.19 -1.84 20.05
N THR A 607 -11.25 -2.82 19.15
CA THR A 607 -10.10 -3.69 18.82
C THR A 607 -8.88 -2.88 18.35
N ASP A 608 -9.06 -1.84 17.51
CA ASP A 608 -7.95 -1.00 17.05
C ASP A 608 -7.28 -0.27 18.21
N HIS A 609 -8.08 0.43 19.04
CA HIS A 609 -7.57 1.22 20.16
C HIS A 609 -6.97 0.35 21.27
N VAL A 610 -7.64 -0.75 21.64
CA VAL A 610 -7.11 -1.73 22.60
C VAL A 610 -5.79 -2.33 22.11
N SER A 611 -5.70 -2.66 20.82
CA SER A 611 -4.45 -3.22 20.27
C SER A 611 -3.30 -2.21 20.36
N LYS A 612 -3.56 -0.92 20.14
CA LYS A 612 -2.56 0.14 20.35
C LYS A 612 -2.17 0.25 21.83
N ASP A 613 -3.12 0.24 22.76
CA ASP A 613 -2.81 0.37 24.19
C ASP A 613 -2.12 -0.86 24.79
N ILE A 614 -2.41 -2.07 24.29
CA ILE A 614 -1.64 -3.27 24.61
C ILE A 614 -0.20 -3.13 24.11
N ARG A 615 -0.02 -2.68 22.86
CA ARG A 615 1.32 -2.44 22.31
C ARG A 615 2.06 -1.40 23.14
N SER A 616 1.40 -0.32 23.54
CA SER A 616 1.96 0.76 24.36
C SER A 616 2.09 0.41 25.86
N SER A 617 1.70 -0.80 26.27
CA SER A 617 1.77 -1.25 27.67
C SER A 617 0.88 -0.45 28.64
N VAL A 618 -0.12 0.26 28.11
CA VAL A 618 -1.13 1.01 28.86
C VAL A 618 -2.27 0.10 29.33
N MET A 619 -2.48 -1.03 28.64
CA MET A 619 -3.57 -1.96 28.89
C MET A 619 -3.10 -3.41 28.77
N THR A 620 -3.61 -4.31 29.61
CA THR A 620 -3.35 -5.74 29.46
C THR A 620 -4.23 -6.38 28.39
N ARG A 621 -3.79 -7.51 27.82
CA ARG A 621 -4.61 -8.26 26.85
C ARG A 621 -5.97 -8.67 27.42
N LYS A 622 -6.02 -9.08 28.70
CA LYS A 622 -7.23 -9.54 29.38
C LYS A 622 -8.27 -8.42 29.52
N GLU A 623 -7.85 -7.24 29.93
CA GLU A 623 -8.71 -6.05 29.98
C GLU A 623 -9.20 -5.67 28.59
N GLY A 624 -8.30 -5.72 27.61
CA GLY A 624 -8.62 -5.46 26.21
C GLY A 624 -9.72 -6.35 25.65
N ILE A 625 -9.67 -7.66 25.91
CA ILE A 625 -10.69 -8.62 25.46
C ILE A 625 -12.06 -8.26 26.04
N LYS A 626 -12.12 -7.88 27.33
CA LYS A 626 -13.38 -7.48 27.98
C LYS A 626 -14.01 -6.28 27.27
N LEU A 627 -13.21 -5.25 26.97
CA LEU A 627 -13.69 -4.04 26.28
C LEU A 627 -14.13 -4.33 24.84
N VAL A 628 -13.36 -5.15 24.10
CA VAL A 628 -13.71 -5.53 22.72
C VAL A 628 -15.06 -6.26 22.67
N ASN A 629 -15.25 -7.26 23.53
CA ASN A 629 -16.50 -8.04 23.56
C ASN A 629 -17.71 -7.18 23.95
N GLN A 630 -17.50 -6.13 24.75
CA GLN A 630 -18.55 -5.21 25.16
C GLN A 630 -18.89 -4.18 24.06
N MET A 631 -17.89 -3.60 23.39
CA MET A 631 -18.08 -2.40 22.58
C MET A 631 -18.15 -2.65 21.07
N ASP A 632 -17.37 -3.59 20.53
CA ASP A 632 -17.34 -3.85 19.08
C ASP A 632 -18.66 -4.40 18.50
N PRO A 633 -19.52 -5.13 19.25
CA PRO A 633 -20.81 -5.57 18.73
C PRO A 633 -21.91 -4.50 18.67
N ILE A 634 -21.75 -3.36 19.37
CA ILE A 634 -22.84 -2.39 19.59
C ILE A 634 -23.28 -1.73 18.28
N LYS A 635 -24.54 -1.92 17.86
CA LYS A 635 -25.13 -1.16 16.75
C LYS A 635 -25.29 0.31 17.20
N PRO A 636 -24.61 1.27 16.57
CA PRO A 636 -24.45 2.59 17.17
C PRO A 636 -25.63 3.52 16.86
N LYS A 637 -25.92 4.47 17.76
CA LYS A 637 -27.06 5.39 17.69
C LYS A 637 -26.97 6.37 16.52
N ASP A 638 -25.76 6.71 16.06
CA ASP A 638 -25.52 7.65 14.96
C ASP A 638 -25.98 7.12 13.60
N ILE A 639 -26.27 5.81 13.50
CA ILE A 639 -26.87 5.21 12.30
C ILE A 639 -28.18 5.91 11.91
N LYS A 640 -28.98 6.34 12.90
CA LYS A 640 -30.26 7.02 12.65
C LYS A 640 -30.06 8.30 11.83
N ARG A 641 -29.09 9.14 12.23
CA ARG A 641 -28.73 10.35 11.48
C ARG A 641 -28.26 9.99 10.06
N TRP A 642 -27.42 8.96 9.92
CA TRP A 642 -26.92 8.57 8.60
C TRP A 642 -28.05 8.13 7.67
N LEU A 643 -28.96 7.27 8.16
CA LEU A 643 -30.13 6.79 7.45
C LEU A 643 -31.06 7.92 7.01
N GLU A 644 -31.34 8.88 7.90
CA GLU A 644 -32.09 10.10 7.58
C GLU A 644 -31.36 10.94 6.52
N TYR A 645 -30.04 11.10 6.66
CA TYR A 645 -29.20 11.90 5.78
C TYR A 645 -29.24 11.40 4.33
N VAL A 646 -29.15 10.09 4.13
CA VAL A 646 -29.18 9.45 2.79
C VAL A 646 -30.58 8.96 2.37
N SER A 647 -31.60 9.18 3.21
CA SER A 647 -32.98 8.73 2.99
C SER A 647 -33.07 7.22 2.71
N MET A 648 -32.54 6.41 3.63
CA MET A 648 -32.54 4.95 3.59
C MET A 648 -33.26 4.37 4.81
N LYS A 649 -34.03 3.30 4.61
CA LYS A 649 -34.64 2.56 5.71
C LYS A 649 -33.59 1.67 6.38
N GLU A 650 -33.69 1.52 7.70
CA GLU A 650 -32.79 0.64 8.46
C GLU A 650 -32.81 -0.81 7.94
N THR A 651 -33.97 -1.31 7.55
CA THR A 651 -34.12 -2.65 6.94
C THR A 651 -33.33 -2.83 5.64
N ASP A 652 -33.22 -1.77 4.83
CA ASP A 652 -32.42 -1.80 3.61
C ASP A 652 -30.93 -1.74 3.94
N PHE A 653 -30.56 -0.94 4.93
CA PHE A 653 -29.19 -0.87 5.41
C PHE A 653 -28.70 -2.24 5.92
N ASP A 654 -29.44 -2.87 6.81
CA ASP A 654 -29.06 -4.16 7.40
C ASP A 654 -28.93 -5.22 6.31
N ARG A 655 -29.90 -5.28 5.38
CA ARG A 655 -29.89 -6.19 4.24
C ARG A 655 -28.65 -6.00 3.34
N ILE A 656 -28.25 -4.76 3.06
CA ILE A 656 -27.06 -4.46 2.25
C ILE A 656 -25.78 -4.79 3.04
N ALA A 657 -25.71 -4.38 4.30
CA ALA A 657 -24.53 -4.58 5.15
C ALA A 657 -24.21 -6.08 5.32
N ASP A 658 -25.24 -6.91 5.50
CA ASP A 658 -25.11 -8.35 5.68
C ASP A 658 -24.50 -9.07 4.46
N HIS A 659 -24.62 -8.51 3.25
CA HIS A 659 -23.96 -9.04 2.06
C HIS A 659 -22.42 -9.09 2.18
N PHE A 660 -21.87 -8.16 2.97
CA PHE A 660 -20.42 -8.01 3.13
C PHE A 660 -19.85 -8.84 4.27
N ARG A 661 -20.67 -9.61 4.99
CA ARG A 661 -20.17 -10.51 6.05
C ARG A 661 -19.19 -11.52 5.46
N ASP A 662 -18.01 -11.59 6.07
CA ASP A 662 -17.03 -12.58 5.68
C ASP A 662 -17.45 -13.95 6.20
N PRO A 663 -17.54 -14.94 5.31
CA PRO A 663 -17.95 -16.28 5.66
C PRO A 663 -17.04 -16.90 6.74
N ARG A 664 -15.75 -16.54 6.81
CA ARG A 664 -14.79 -17.04 7.81
C ARG A 664 -15.09 -16.64 9.25
N VAL A 665 -15.97 -15.68 9.46
CA VAL A 665 -16.28 -15.12 10.78
C VAL A 665 -17.76 -15.27 11.13
N TRP A 666 -18.62 -15.35 10.13
CA TRP A 666 -20.06 -15.28 10.30
C TRP A 666 -20.77 -16.52 9.77
N GLU A 667 -21.66 -17.06 10.58
CA GLU A 667 -22.60 -18.10 10.24
C GLU A 667 -24.02 -17.55 10.35
N TRP A 668 -24.92 -18.04 9.50
CA TRP A 668 -26.34 -17.68 9.53
C TRP A 668 -27.18 -18.89 9.94
N SER A 669 -28.07 -18.70 10.91
CA SER A 669 -29.12 -19.66 11.26
C SER A 669 -30.50 -18.99 11.19
N GLN A 670 -31.55 -19.77 10.90
CA GLN A 670 -32.92 -19.25 10.84
C GLN A 670 -33.45 -18.87 12.24
N GLU A 671 -32.95 -19.49 13.30
CA GLU A 671 -33.40 -19.28 14.68
C GLU A 671 -32.69 -18.12 15.38
N GLU A 672 -31.37 -18.00 15.23
CA GLU A 672 -30.52 -17.02 15.94
C GLU A 672 -30.04 -15.87 15.04
N GLY A 673 -30.25 -15.96 13.72
CA GLY A 673 -29.73 -15.00 12.75
C GLY A 673 -28.21 -15.12 12.55
N TRP A 674 -27.52 -13.98 12.40
CA TRP A 674 -26.07 -13.94 12.23
C TRP A 674 -25.35 -14.21 13.55
N LYS A 675 -24.61 -15.30 13.60
CA LYS A 675 -23.74 -15.67 14.71
C LYS A 675 -22.29 -15.47 14.31
N LYS A 676 -21.51 -14.79 15.15
CA LYS A 676 -20.06 -14.78 15.01
C LYS A 676 -19.55 -16.16 15.41
N THR A 677 -18.86 -16.86 14.50
CA THR A 677 -18.26 -18.16 14.81
C THR A 677 -17.32 -17.98 15.99
N MET A 678 -17.57 -18.72 17.08
CA MET A 678 -16.70 -18.74 18.24
C MET A 678 -15.41 -19.43 17.84
N LEU A 679 -14.37 -18.64 17.60
CA LEU A 679 -13.05 -19.19 17.30
C LEU A 679 -12.44 -19.63 18.62
N ASN A 680 -12.23 -20.94 18.76
CA ASN A 680 -11.57 -21.51 19.93
C ASN A 680 -10.11 -20.99 20.00
N ASN A 681 -9.77 -20.40 21.16
CA ASN A 681 -8.46 -19.88 21.61
C ASN A 681 -8.16 -18.39 21.40
#